data_AF-A0A0S7WUY0-F1
#
_entry.id   AF-A0A0S7WUY0-F1
#
_cell.length_a   1.000
_cell.length_b   1.000
_cell.length_c   1.000
_cell.angle_alpha   90.00
_cell.angle_beta   90.00
_cell.angle_gamma   90.00
#
_symmetry.space_group_name_H-M   'P 1'
#
loop_
_entity.id
_entity.type
_entity.pdbx_description
1 polymer ?
#
loop_
_entity_poly.entity_id
_entity_poly.type
_entity_poly.pdbx_seq_one_letter_code
_entity_poly.pdbx_strand_id
1 'polypeptide(L)'
;GKYVVWMMVGDWGAYEFYPRGKYTVLAEDKTIGELDHSTYEKFKKDFWRHRDDVYKHDEDLFEKYVEPRFRTYQAEVDVTGGRLELQVRKDSGPGSYVGPLNAVVIFPVAEKQAGEEELKKIRAARQDFFQKKYTVVDMKEYYVGDMTPEAGRRGFAAWPMAYGTPLSLSNRGGRREEPKPLTAMVSLGEMEPVVILVRPLRQDPGKFTCTVGQLKGDKGDVLPQSTVAVQTVKPWEMIVSADQDMVNKLAKKNVRINVGRRVVAAIPYFLVDRNWFEGEMRLNRHFWLTVKMPGRALSTTYETNVTISGMGAEHVMPLTVTVVPIKLARAKQAVSVNYSPPNYPRWFEDSKDRWWELVEKDLQLQYDYGMTTVAPLGGFGLPRNPGDENRWEKFINLYQKIGFEQVLVQGGTMSLYNKMPSDLGSPWDKAWQDAYVKIFRDYEAVAKRLGQKVIYSIGDETTNSGGEAKIIKVGEIAKERMDDIDLMSDINGYRELMGLAPNLDACGFNNGWSGSYGTNRQEHKLMTRDVIERVKSLGSAPWFINGGKGRYPYGIWFWKTTKWGQKGKIEWHYDASSVDHFNPFDGTSTNDFGSLVLPDQVSTVLFELCREGVDDLRYLQRLDDLIEKHKDTKDTFLQGVVARASYVRDFWQDCVADRFTSTGNPDGSGDYAGKAWPPDRLNRMRREVAKMICMFEGKVVSGVYDEVALVDGDTGNRPERQIGGRVKTFEENSEHATQGKNCFKLTFKGGKGYADQWGRAPEKDWRGYRTLKLDIVNPEPRVVKVNLNLRDQTAANLGNWALTHREQFNCAPGKNSFTIPLVGMKSSDADHEFDMSCLFSFFFTTSEEQDTTIYLDNMRLCPR
;
A
#
# COMPACT_ATOMS: atom_id res chain seq x y z
N GLY A 1 17.22 58.69 -23.36
CA GLY A 1 16.96 58.01 -24.65
C GLY A 1 15.89 56.96 -24.48
N LYS A 2 15.36 56.40 -25.57
CA LYS A 2 14.37 55.32 -25.51
C LYS A 2 15.06 53.96 -25.39
N TYR A 3 14.69 53.18 -24.39
CA TYR A 3 15.23 51.85 -24.13
C TYR A 3 14.12 50.83 -24.00
N VAL A 4 14.40 49.60 -24.44
CA VAL A 4 13.64 48.42 -24.05
C VAL A 4 14.26 47.90 -22.77
N VAL A 5 13.43 47.72 -21.76
CA VAL A 5 13.78 47.05 -20.50
C VAL A 5 13.08 45.71 -20.50
N TRP A 6 13.85 44.65 -20.29
CA TRP A 6 13.35 43.32 -20.01
C TRP A 6 13.80 42.91 -18.61
N MET A 7 12.86 42.47 -17.78
CA MET A 7 13.10 42.03 -16.40
C MET A 7 12.60 40.61 -16.25
N MET A 8 13.40 39.76 -15.63
CA MET A 8 13.00 38.45 -15.14
C MET A 8 12.86 38.52 -13.64
N VAL A 9 11.64 38.32 -13.16
CA VAL A 9 11.25 38.40 -11.76
C VAL A 9 10.57 37.09 -11.42
N GLY A 10 11.06 36.38 -10.42
CA GLY A 10 10.66 35.00 -10.19
C GLY A 10 11.56 34.22 -9.24
N ASP A 11 11.21 32.96 -8.96
CA ASP A 11 11.98 32.06 -8.08
C ASP A 11 12.45 32.72 -6.77
N TRP A 12 11.56 32.77 -5.79
CA TRP A 12 11.80 33.36 -4.47
C TRP A 12 12.74 32.51 -3.57
N GLY A 13 13.32 31.44 -4.11
CA GLY A 13 14.38 30.66 -3.49
C GLY A 13 13.95 29.97 -2.19
N ALA A 14 14.94 29.56 -1.39
CA ALA A 14 14.72 28.77 -0.17
C ALA A 14 14.12 29.55 1.01
N TYR A 15 14.02 30.88 0.92
CA TYR A 15 13.62 31.76 2.04
C TYR A 15 12.15 32.17 1.99
N GLU A 16 11.57 32.22 0.79
CA GLU A 16 10.13 32.44 0.56
C GLU A 16 9.71 31.61 -0.65
N PHE A 17 9.68 30.28 -0.55
CA PHE A 17 9.45 29.35 -1.67
C PHE A 17 8.36 29.77 -2.66
N TYR A 18 7.31 30.46 -2.17
CA TYR A 18 6.29 31.09 -3.00
C TYR A 18 6.10 32.58 -2.69
N PRO A 19 5.88 33.41 -3.73
CA PRO A 19 5.47 34.79 -3.55
C PRO A 19 4.18 34.86 -2.73
N ARG A 20 4.21 35.64 -1.67
CA ARG A 20 3.07 35.90 -0.80
C ARG A 20 2.76 37.39 -0.86
N GLY A 21 1.56 37.73 -1.29
CA GLY A 21 1.17 39.13 -1.47
C GLY A 21 1.03 39.58 -2.92
N LYS A 22 0.80 40.88 -3.08
CA LYS A 22 0.74 41.56 -4.36
C LYS A 22 2.09 42.24 -4.65
N TYR A 23 2.62 42.01 -5.83
CA TYR A 23 3.87 42.57 -6.31
C TYR A 23 3.67 43.29 -7.64
N THR A 24 4.33 44.43 -7.80
CA THR A 24 4.35 45.20 -9.05
C THR A 24 5.78 45.38 -9.51
N VAL A 25 5.99 45.20 -10.81
CA VAL A 25 7.25 45.43 -11.49
C VAL A 25 7.14 46.73 -12.27
N LEU A 26 8.04 47.67 -12.00
CA LEU A 26 8.08 49.01 -12.57
C LEU A 26 9.39 49.22 -13.32
N ALA A 27 9.30 49.89 -14.47
CA ALA A 27 10.43 50.50 -15.15
C ALA A 27 10.09 51.98 -15.36
N GLU A 28 10.88 52.88 -14.77
CA GLU A 28 10.48 54.25 -14.48
C GLU A 28 9.13 54.27 -13.73
N ASP A 29 8.20 55.14 -14.11
CA ASP A 29 6.84 55.19 -13.56
C ASP A 29 5.86 54.20 -14.22
N LYS A 30 6.34 53.34 -15.13
CA LYS A 30 5.48 52.42 -15.90
C LYS A 30 5.40 51.05 -15.22
N THR A 31 4.19 50.62 -14.90
CA THR A 31 3.93 49.23 -14.52
C THR A 31 4.10 48.31 -15.72
N ILE A 32 5.03 47.36 -15.62
CA ILE A 32 5.35 46.39 -16.67
C ILE A 32 4.93 44.96 -16.30
N GLY A 33 4.61 44.72 -15.03
CA GLY A 33 4.21 43.41 -14.54
C GLY A 33 3.50 43.45 -13.19
N GLU A 34 2.62 42.49 -12.95
CA GLU A 34 1.96 42.29 -11.66
C GLU A 34 1.87 40.80 -11.32
N LEU A 35 1.95 40.50 -10.02
CA LEU A 35 1.67 39.18 -9.44
C LEU A 35 0.81 39.38 -8.20
N ASP A 36 -0.31 38.68 -8.11
CA ASP A 36 -1.24 38.85 -7.00
C ASP A 36 -1.57 37.53 -6.30
N HIS A 37 -0.83 37.27 -5.22
CA HIS A 37 -1.11 36.24 -4.22
C HIS A 37 -1.49 36.90 -2.88
N SER A 38 -2.24 38.01 -2.90
CA SER A 38 -2.61 38.76 -1.67
C SER A 38 -3.53 38.01 -0.72
N THR A 39 -4.26 37.00 -1.21
CA THR A 39 -5.27 36.22 -0.48
C THR A 39 -5.03 34.74 -0.70
N TYR A 40 -5.49 33.90 0.23
CA TYR A 40 -5.33 32.46 0.13
C TYR A 40 -5.90 31.86 -1.17
N GLU A 41 -7.09 32.28 -1.60
CA GLU A 41 -7.74 31.73 -2.81
C GLU A 41 -6.98 32.08 -4.10
N LYS A 42 -6.39 33.29 -4.17
CA LYS A 42 -5.53 33.69 -5.29
C LYS A 42 -4.24 32.87 -5.33
N PHE A 43 -3.59 32.69 -4.18
CA PHE A 43 -2.43 31.82 -4.06
C PHE A 43 -2.78 30.38 -4.47
N LYS A 44 -3.91 29.85 -3.97
CA LYS A 44 -4.39 28.50 -4.23
C LYS A 44 -4.54 28.21 -5.72
N LYS A 45 -5.07 29.17 -6.49
CA LYS A 45 -5.24 29.03 -7.94
C LYS A 45 -3.93 28.78 -8.69
N ASP A 46 -2.83 29.41 -8.30
CA ASP A 46 -1.52 29.21 -8.94
C ASP A 46 -0.81 27.97 -8.37
N PHE A 47 -0.82 27.79 -7.04
CA PHE A 47 -0.12 26.69 -6.36
C PHE A 47 -0.67 25.31 -6.71
N TRP A 48 -2.00 25.17 -6.92
CA TRP A 48 -2.61 23.89 -7.29
C TRP A 48 -2.78 23.66 -8.79
N ARG A 49 -2.29 24.57 -9.66
CA ARG A 49 -2.56 24.47 -11.12
C ARG A 49 -2.20 23.10 -11.70
N HIS A 50 -1.04 22.57 -11.31
CA HIS A 50 -0.53 21.30 -11.82
C HIS A 50 -1.16 20.07 -11.14
N ARG A 51 -2.00 20.22 -10.10
CA ARG A 51 -2.83 19.13 -9.57
C ARG A 51 -3.89 18.74 -10.59
N ASP A 52 -4.62 19.72 -11.08
CA ASP A 52 -5.84 19.51 -11.86
C ASP A 52 -5.58 19.30 -13.36
N ASP A 53 -4.41 19.76 -13.83
CA ASP A 53 -3.95 19.58 -15.20
C ASP A 53 -4.10 18.14 -15.70
N VAL A 54 -4.43 18.01 -16.99
CA VAL A 54 -4.40 16.74 -17.68
C VAL A 54 -2.95 16.43 -18.05
N TYR A 55 -2.46 15.26 -17.65
CA TYR A 55 -1.14 14.79 -18.06
C TYR A 55 -1.10 14.63 -19.60
N LYS A 56 -0.08 15.22 -20.21
CA LYS A 56 0.26 15.08 -21.63
C LYS A 56 1.70 14.57 -21.75
N HIS A 57 1.88 13.52 -22.53
CA HIS A 57 3.21 13.03 -22.89
C HIS A 57 3.93 14.04 -23.80
N ASP A 58 5.26 14.00 -23.77
CA ASP A 58 6.16 14.86 -24.57
C ASP A 58 5.98 16.38 -24.38
N GLU A 59 5.26 16.80 -23.32
CA GLU A 59 5.18 18.20 -22.94
C GLU A 59 6.58 18.73 -22.54
N ASP A 60 6.92 19.94 -22.99
CA ASP A 60 8.20 20.55 -22.62
C ASP A 60 8.19 20.92 -21.13
N LEU A 61 8.92 20.15 -20.33
CA LEU A 61 8.98 20.32 -18.89
C LEU A 61 9.62 21.66 -18.47
N PHE A 62 10.46 22.26 -19.31
CA PHE A 62 11.00 23.60 -19.07
C PHE A 62 9.89 24.64 -19.22
N GLU A 63 9.09 24.58 -20.30
CA GLU A 63 7.96 25.49 -20.51
C GLU A 63 6.87 25.30 -19.44
N LYS A 64 6.61 24.06 -19.04
CA LYS A 64 5.58 23.71 -18.04
C LYS A 64 5.93 24.17 -16.63
N TYR A 65 7.15 23.87 -16.16
CA TYR A 65 7.49 24.00 -14.74
C TYR A 65 8.50 25.11 -14.43
N VAL A 66 9.37 25.46 -15.39
CA VAL A 66 10.45 26.42 -15.17
C VAL A 66 10.04 27.82 -15.62
N GLU A 67 9.50 27.98 -16.83
CA GLU A 67 9.12 29.31 -17.34
C GLU A 67 8.12 30.06 -16.44
N PRO A 68 7.04 29.43 -15.93
CA PRO A 68 6.07 30.14 -15.10
C PRO A 68 6.64 30.60 -13.74
N ARG A 69 7.74 29.97 -13.29
CA ARG A 69 8.44 30.34 -12.06
C ARG A 69 9.33 31.57 -12.24
N PHE A 70 9.88 31.78 -13.44
CA PHE A 70 10.74 32.89 -13.81
C PHE A 70 10.00 33.82 -14.78
N ARG A 71 9.05 34.60 -14.26
CA ARG A 71 8.19 35.47 -15.09
C ARG A 71 9.01 36.58 -15.71
N THR A 72 8.70 36.91 -16.95
CA THR A 72 9.42 37.92 -17.73
C THR A 72 8.47 39.06 -18.07
N TYR A 73 8.97 40.28 -17.94
CA TYR A 73 8.23 41.51 -18.21
C TYR A 73 9.07 42.39 -19.11
N GLN A 74 8.44 43.07 -20.07
CA GLN A 74 9.15 43.92 -21.02
C GLN A 74 8.38 45.19 -21.29
N ALA A 75 9.08 46.32 -21.35
CA ALA A 75 8.51 47.58 -21.81
C ALA A 75 9.55 48.49 -22.45
N GLU A 76 9.07 49.33 -23.37
CA GLU A 76 9.79 50.52 -23.81
C GLU A 76 9.57 51.66 -22.81
N VAL A 77 10.66 52.34 -22.41
CA VAL A 77 10.69 53.46 -21.46
C VAL A 77 11.60 54.58 -21.95
N ASP A 78 11.25 55.81 -21.57
CA ASP A 78 12.03 57.02 -21.83
C ASP A 78 12.93 57.31 -20.64
N VAL A 79 14.24 57.16 -20.81
CA VAL A 79 15.23 57.43 -19.76
C VAL A 79 15.69 58.88 -19.88
N THR A 80 15.39 59.69 -18.86
CA THR A 80 15.81 61.10 -18.76
C THR A 80 16.78 61.28 -17.59
N GLY A 81 17.65 62.30 -17.63
CA GLY A 81 18.57 62.57 -16.52
C GLY A 81 19.71 61.55 -16.32
N GLY A 82 19.91 60.60 -17.24
CA GLY A 82 21.04 59.65 -17.22
C GLY A 82 20.91 58.48 -16.24
N ARG A 83 19.72 58.26 -15.66
CA ARG A 83 19.44 57.19 -14.70
C ARG A 83 18.17 56.45 -15.11
N LEU A 84 18.24 55.12 -15.18
CA LEU A 84 17.08 54.24 -15.34
C LEU A 84 16.65 53.69 -13.98
N GLU A 85 15.39 53.83 -13.61
CA GLU A 85 14.84 53.28 -12.38
C GLU A 85 14.06 51.99 -12.62
N LEU A 86 14.44 50.91 -11.94
CA LEU A 86 13.76 49.62 -11.99
C LEU A 86 13.33 49.23 -10.58
N GLN A 87 12.08 48.84 -10.39
CA GLN A 87 11.57 48.46 -9.07
C GLN A 87 10.79 47.15 -9.13
N VAL A 88 11.04 46.26 -8.18
CA VAL A 88 10.15 45.13 -7.86
C VAL A 88 9.59 45.41 -6.47
N ARG A 89 8.40 46.01 -6.44
CA ARG A 89 7.77 46.45 -5.20
C ARG A 89 6.78 45.40 -4.74
N LYS A 90 6.74 45.17 -3.43
CA LYS A 90 5.63 44.49 -2.78
C LYS A 90 4.61 45.53 -2.34
N ASP A 91 3.40 45.47 -2.88
CA ASP A 91 2.33 46.42 -2.58
C ASP A 91 1.57 46.05 -1.31
N SER A 92 1.27 44.77 -1.12
CA SER A 92 0.44 44.28 -0.01
C SER A 92 0.61 42.78 0.23
N GLY A 93 0.01 42.29 1.30
CA GLY A 93 -0.09 40.86 1.62
C GLY A 93 1.11 40.30 2.43
N PRO A 94 1.03 39.02 2.81
CA PRO A 94 1.89 38.43 3.84
C PRO A 94 3.31 38.12 3.34
N GLY A 95 4.31 38.02 4.21
CA GLY A 95 5.70 37.74 3.83
C GLY A 95 6.62 38.97 3.88
N SER A 96 7.93 38.75 3.98
CA SER A 96 8.91 39.79 4.31
C SER A 96 9.83 40.21 3.17
N TYR A 97 9.83 39.49 2.03
CA TYR A 97 10.76 39.78 0.95
C TYR A 97 10.10 40.61 -0.15
N VAL A 98 10.83 41.63 -0.61
CA VAL A 98 10.58 42.28 -1.89
C VAL A 98 10.90 41.28 -3.00
N GLY A 99 10.10 41.23 -4.07
CA GLY A 99 10.21 40.18 -5.08
C GLY A 99 11.61 40.12 -5.70
N PRO A 100 12.18 38.92 -5.93
CA PRO A 100 13.54 38.76 -6.46
C PRO A 100 13.62 39.24 -7.91
N LEU A 101 14.65 40.02 -8.20
CA LEU A 101 15.05 40.35 -9.57
C LEU A 101 16.13 39.37 -10.01
N ASN A 102 15.79 38.39 -10.85
CA ASN A 102 16.72 37.34 -11.27
C ASN A 102 17.60 37.75 -12.45
N ALA A 103 17.07 38.59 -13.35
CA ALA A 103 17.84 39.13 -14.47
C ALA A 103 17.24 40.43 -15.00
N VAL A 104 18.09 41.26 -15.61
CA VAL A 104 17.72 42.47 -16.34
C VAL A 104 18.51 42.51 -17.64
N VAL A 105 17.84 42.86 -18.73
CA VAL A 105 18.46 43.16 -20.02
C VAL A 105 17.91 44.50 -20.50
N ILE A 106 18.79 45.42 -20.85
CA ILE A 106 18.44 46.77 -21.32
C ILE A 106 19.15 47.01 -22.63
N PHE A 107 18.42 47.46 -23.64
CA PHE A 107 18.98 47.82 -24.94
C PHE A 107 18.24 49.03 -25.54
N PRO A 108 18.91 49.88 -26.33
CA PRO A 108 18.25 50.99 -27.01
C PRO A 108 17.11 50.48 -27.90
N VAL A 109 16.01 51.24 -28.03
CA VAL A 109 14.92 50.89 -28.97
C VAL A 109 15.43 50.79 -30.41
N ALA A 110 16.47 51.56 -30.75
CA ALA A 110 17.13 51.49 -32.06
C ALA A 110 17.77 50.12 -32.34
N GLU A 111 18.10 49.34 -31.32
CA GLU A 111 18.72 48.01 -31.41
C GLU A 111 17.75 46.88 -31.04
N LYS A 112 16.43 47.14 -31.11
CA LYS A 112 15.41 46.22 -30.62
C LYS A 112 15.53 44.81 -31.18
N GLN A 113 15.80 44.68 -32.48
CA GLN A 113 15.98 43.38 -33.12
C GLN A 113 17.16 42.60 -32.51
N ALA A 114 18.31 43.23 -32.35
CA ALA A 114 19.50 42.59 -31.76
C ALA A 114 19.24 42.20 -30.30
N GLY A 115 18.54 43.05 -29.54
CA GLY A 115 18.12 42.74 -28.17
C GLY A 115 17.16 41.55 -28.08
N GLU A 116 16.15 41.47 -28.96
CA GLU A 116 15.22 40.33 -29.01
C GLU A 116 15.91 39.03 -29.43
N GLU A 117 16.91 39.09 -30.32
CA GLU A 117 17.76 37.95 -30.67
C GLU A 117 18.59 37.48 -29.47
N GLU A 118 19.14 38.39 -28.67
CA GLU A 118 19.89 38.04 -27.46
C GLU A 118 18.97 37.42 -26.38
N LEU A 119 17.75 37.95 -26.19
CA LEU A 119 16.77 37.36 -25.28
C LEU A 119 16.40 35.91 -25.68
N LYS A 120 16.30 35.61 -26.98
CA LYS A 120 16.12 34.23 -27.48
C LYS A 120 17.31 33.33 -27.12
N LYS A 121 18.54 33.84 -27.23
CA LYS A 121 19.74 33.08 -26.82
C LYS A 121 19.75 32.81 -25.31
N ILE A 122 19.35 33.77 -24.48
CA ILE A 122 19.23 33.60 -23.03
C ILE A 122 18.20 32.50 -22.71
N ARG A 123 17.03 32.53 -23.35
CA ARG A 123 16.01 31.46 -23.20
C ARG A 123 16.58 30.10 -23.59
N ALA A 124 17.21 30.01 -24.77
CA ALA A 124 17.79 28.77 -25.27
C ALA A 124 18.89 28.22 -24.34
N ALA A 125 19.74 29.08 -23.79
CA ALA A 125 20.78 28.68 -22.83
C ALA A 125 20.18 28.12 -21.52
N ARG A 126 19.07 28.69 -21.04
CA ARG A 126 18.34 28.17 -19.87
C ARG A 126 17.72 26.80 -20.14
N GLN A 127 17.11 26.63 -21.32
CA GLN A 127 16.53 25.36 -21.73
C GLN A 127 17.61 24.28 -21.89
N ASP A 128 18.75 24.60 -22.51
CA ASP A 128 19.91 23.71 -22.64
C ASP A 128 20.48 23.31 -21.26
N PHE A 129 20.60 24.27 -20.34
CA PHE A 129 21.00 23.98 -18.96
C PHE A 129 20.03 23.02 -18.27
N PHE A 130 18.71 23.24 -18.41
CA PHE A 130 17.69 22.36 -17.85
C PHE A 130 17.81 20.93 -18.40
N GLN A 131 17.91 20.78 -19.72
CA GLN A 131 18.04 19.47 -20.38
C GLN A 131 19.31 18.72 -19.96
N LYS A 132 20.43 19.43 -19.76
CA LYS A 132 21.69 18.86 -19.25
C LYS A 132 21.58 18.42 -17.79
N LYS A 133 20.88 19.20 -16.95
CA LYS A 133 20.72 18.92 -15.51
C LYS A 133 19.73 17.79 -15.26
N TYR A 134 18.63 17.76 -16.00
CA TYR A 134 17.50 16.84 -15.79
C TYR A 134 17.32 15.92 -16.98
N THR A 135 18.00 14.77 -16.95
CA THR A 135 17.84 13.74 -17.97
C THR A 135 16.46 13.12 -17.88
N VAL A 136 15.59 13.40 -18.87
CA VAL A 136 14.23 12.87 -18.95
C VAL A 136 14.23 11.50 -19.62
N VAL A 137 13.60 10.53 -18.98
CA VAL A 137 13.36 9.19 -19.50
C VAL A 137 11.95 9.12 -20.06
N ASP A 138 11.88 8.82 -21.35
CA ASP A 138 10.62 8.50 -22.01
C ASP A 138 10.16 7.11 -21.59
N MET A 139 9.06 7.08 -20.83
CA MET A 139 8.49 5.85 -20.30
C MET A 139 7.51 5.18 -21.27
N LYS A 140 7.18 5.78 -22.42
CA LYS A 140 6.26 5.18 -23.40
C LYS A 140 6.91 3.99 -24.09
N GLU A 141 6.18 2.89 -24.17
CA GLU A 141 6.59 1.75 -24.98
C GLU A 141 5.75 1.63 -26.24
N TYR A 142 6.42 1.49 -27.38
CA TYR A 142 5.79 1.32 -28.69
C TYR A 142 5.26 -0.10 -28.94
N TYR A 143 5.56 -1.05 -28.05
CA TYR A 143 5.21 -2.46 -28.24
C TYR A 143 3.70 -2.69 -28.20
N VAL A 144 3.19 -3.24 -29.29
CA VAL A 144 1.82 -3.72 -29.45
C VAL A 144 1.91 -5.23 -29.35
N GLY A 145 1.84 -5.78 -28.13
CA GLY A 145 1.61 -7.23 -28.01
C GLY A 145 0.28 -7.60 -28.67
N ASP A 146 0.06 -8.90 -28.90
CA ASP A 146 -1.17 -9.45 -29.48
C ASP A 146 -2.41 -9.00 -28.68
N MET A 147 -3.05 -7.92 -29.13
CA MET A 147 -4.34 -7.47 -28.58
C MET A 147 -5.46 -8.28 -29.23
N THR A 148 -6.53 -8.54 -28.49
CA THR A 148 -7.67 -9.27 -29.06
C THR A 148 -8.30 -8.50 -30.24
N PRO A 149 -8.86 -9.20 -31.25
CA PRO A 149 -9.60 -8.55 -32.34
C PRO A 149 -10.69 -7.60 -31.84
N GLU A 150 -11.34 -7.92 -30.72
CA GLU A 150 -12.36 -7.09 -30.06
C GLU A 150 -11.78 -5.77 -29.57
N ALA A 151 -10.61 -5.79 -28.93
CA ALA A 151 -9.92 -4.57 -28.51
C ALA A 151 -9.49 -3.73 -29.73
N GLY A 152 -9.01 -4.39 -30.80
CA GLY A 152 -8.69 -3.73 -32.07
C GLY A 152 -9.90 -3.03 -32.70
N ARG A 153 -11.08 -3.67 -32.67
CA ARG A 153 -12.34 -3.09 -33.16
C ARG A 153 -12.84 -1.92 -32.31
N ARG A 154 -12.80 -2.03 -30.97
CA ARG A 154 -13.15 -0.93 -30.05
C ARG A 154 -12.18 0.24 -30.13
N GLY A 155 -10.95 0.01 -30.57
CA GLY A 155 -9.89 1.02 -30.64
C GLY A 155 -9.10 1.17 -29.34
N PHE A 156 -9.47 0.46 -28.27
CA PHE A 156 -8.74 0.40 -27.01
C PHE A 156 -8.87 -0.96 -26.33
N ALA A 157 -7.91 -1.27 -25.48
CA ALA A 157 -7.94 -2.42 -24.58
C ALA A 157 -8.08 -1.93 -23.13
N ALA A 158 -8.81 -2.67 -22.29
CA ALA A 158 -8.79 -2.47 -20.85
C ALA A 158 -8.88 -3.82 -20.12
N TRP A 159 -8.23 -3.93 -18.96
CA TRP A 159 -8.14 -5.18 -18.20
C TRP A 159 -7.81 -4.92 -16.72
N PRO A 160 -8.12 -5.86 -15.82
CA PRO A 160 -7.76 -5.75 -14.40
C PRO A 160 -6.25 -5.83 -14.17
N MET A 161 -5.76 -5.05 -13.21
CA MET A 161 -4.40 -5.14 -12.67
C MET A 161 -4.47 -5.41 -11.16
N ALA A 162 -3.56 -6.24 -10.66
CA ALA A 162 -3.35 -6.34 -9.22
C ALA A 162 -2.81 -4.99 -8.70
N TYR A 163 -3.50 -4.36 -7.75
CA TYR A 163 -3.24 -2.99 -7.30
C TYR A 163 -1.88 -2.78 -6.62
N GLY A 164 -1.26 -3.85 -6.09
CA GLY A 164 0.09 -3.78 -5.54
C GLY A 164 1.21 -3.88 -6.57
N THR A 165 0.89 -4.14 -7.85
CA THR A 165 1.89 -4.25 -8.91
C THR A 165 2.31 -2.84 -9.31
N PRO A 166 3.61 -2.56 -9.52
CA PRO A 166 4.06 -1.26 -10.00
C PRO A 166 3.28 -0.85 -11.25
N LEU A 167 2.52 0.25 -11.13
CA LEU A 167 1.79 0.82 -12.24
C LEU A 167 2.78 1.48 -13.20
N SER A 168 2.61 1.28 -14.49
CA SER A 168 3.52 1.82 -15.50
C SER A 168 2.78 2.37 -16.71
N LEU A 169 3.34 3.42 -17.29
CA LEU A 169 2.92 3.98 -18.58
C LEU A 169 3.24 3.03 -19.74
N SER A 170 4.14 2.08 -19.53
CA SER A 170 4.48 0.99 -20.43
C SER A 170 4.02 -0.36 -19.91
N ASN A 171 4.10 -1.41 -20.73
CA ASN A 171 3.83 -2.77 -20.28
C ASN A 171 4.75 -3.78 -20.98
N ARG A 172 5.51 -4.52 -20.17
CA ARG A 172 6.39 -5.63 -20.60
C ARG A 172 5.75 -7.03 -20.47
N GLY A 173 4.45 -7.14 -20.22
CA GLY A 173 3.79 -8.45 -20.10
C GLY A 173 3.62 -9.14 -21.44
N GLY A 174 4.04 -10.41 -21.54
CA GLY A 174 3.86 -11.27 -22.71
C GLY A 174 2.40 -11.56 -23.07
N ARG A 175 2.21 -12.35 -24.14
CA ARG A 175 0.94 -12.75 -24.75
C ARG A 175 -0.15 -12.99 -23.69
N ARG A 176 -1.29 -12.30 -23.78
CA ARG A 176 -2.32 -12.35 -22.74
C ARG A 176 -3.55 -13.10 -23.22
N GLU A 177 -3.91 -14.12 -22.45
CA GLU A 177 -5.20 -14.81 -22.50
C GLU A 177 -6.34 -13.89 -22.03
N GLU A 178 -7.58 -14.35 -22.22
CA GLU A 178 -8.84 -13.62 -22.06
C GLU A 178 -8.94 -12.70 -20.82
N PRO A 179 -9.71 -11.60 -20.90
CA PRO A 179 -9.85 -10.64 -19.80
C PRO A 179 -10.40 -11.34 -18.55
N LYS A 180 -9.58 -11.40 -17.49
CA LYS A 180 -10.03 -11.83 -16.17
C LYS A 180 -11.15 -10.90 -15.66
N PRO A 181 -12.16 -11.42 -14.94
CA PRO A 181 -13.20 -10.58 -14.33
C PRO A 181 -12.61 -9.67 -13.24
N LEU A 182 -13.26 -8.53 -12.98
CA LEU A 182 -12.92 -7.68 -11.86
C LEU A 182 -13.44 -8.34 -10.58
N THR A 183 -12.57 -8.50 -9.58
CA THR A 183 -12.95 -9.11 -8.31
C THR A 183 -12.35 -8.35 -7.13
N ALA A 184 -13.10 -8.28 -6.03
CA ALA A 184 -12.67 -7.73 -4.76
C ALA A 184 -13.10 -8.65 -3.61
N MET A 185 -12.28 -8.77 -2.56
CA MET A 185 -12.65 -9.43 -1.31
C MET A 185 -12.48 -8.43 -0.17
N VAL A 186 -13.57 -8.06 0.50
CA VAL A 186 -13.57 -6.97 1.48
C VAL A 186 -14.32 -7.38 2.75
N SER A 187 -13.80 -6.99 3.93
CA SER A 187 -14.49 -7.19 5.21
C SER A 187 -15.45 -6.04 5.51
N LEU A 188 -16.36 -6.24 6.47
CA LEU A 188 -17.31 -5.21 6.87
C LEU A 188 -16.59 -3.99 7.48
N GLY A 189 -16.86 -2.81 6.94
CA GLY A 189 -16.24 -1.55 7.36
C GLY A 189 -14.88 -1.26 6.72
N GLU A 190 -14.39 -2.15 5.85
CA GLU A 190 -13.08 -2.01 5.20
C GLU A 190 -13.16 -1.46 3.78
N MET A 191 -11.99 -1.18 3.21
CA MET A 191 -11.84 -0.74 1.82
C MET A 191 -11.02 -1.77 1.02
N GLU A 192 -11.41 -2.02 -0.23
CA GLU A 192 -10.63 -2.88 -1.15
C GLU A 192 -10.50 -2.19 -2.53
N PRO A 193 -9.27 -2.04 -3.06
CA PRO A 193 -9.04 -1.41 -4.35
C PRO A 193 -9.17 -2.40 -5.51
N VAL A 194 -9.67 -1.90 -6.63
CA VAL A 194 -9.75 -2.59 -7.92
C VAL A 194 -9.14 -1.67 -8.97
N VAL A 195 -8.12 -2.13 -9.70
CA VAL A 195 -7.40 -1.29 -10.67
C VAL A 195 -7.67 -1.78 -12.08
N ILE A 196 -8.01 -0.85 -12.96
CA ILE A 196 -8.23 -1.09 -14.38
C ILE A 196 -7.18 -0.33 -15.15
N LEU A 197 -6.42 -1.04 -15.99
CA LEU A 197 -5.54 -0.41 -16.97
C LEU A 197 -6.30 -0.24 -18.28
N VAL A 198 -6.18 0.92 -18.89
CA VAL A 198 -6.74 1.26 -20.20
C VAL A 198 -5.60 1.65 -21.14
N ARG A 199 -5.58 1.07 -22.33
CA ARG A 199 -4.59 1.34 -23.38
C ARG A 199 -5.28 1.70 -24.69
N PRO A 200 -5.20 2.96 -25.14
CA PRO A 200 -5.65 3.35 -26.47
C PRO A 200 -4.80 2.71 -27.57
N LEU A 201 -5.42 2.23 -28.64
CA LEU A 201 -4.76 1.51 -29.74
C LEU A 201 -4.76 2.28 -31.07
N ARG A 202 -5.54 3.36 -31.19
CA ARG A 202 -5.53 4.24 -32.37
C ARG A 202 -5.13 5.67 -32.00
N GLN A 203 -4.87 6.47 -33.04
CA GLN A 203 -4.61 7.91 -32.92
C GLN A 203 -5.85 8.65 -32.41
N ASP A 204 -5.62 9.86 -31.90
CA ASP A 204 -6.64 10.80 -31.40
C ASP A 204 -7.70 10.17 -30.50
N PRO A 205 -7.28 9.46 -29.43
CA PRO A 205 -8.20 8.59 -28.70
C PRO A 205 -9.17 9.38 -27.80
N GLY A 206 -8.95 10.69 -27.65
CA GLY A 206 -9.84 11.59 -26.92
C GLY A 206 -9.95 11.25 -25.43
N LYS A 207 -11.12 11.53 -24.87
CA LYS A 207 -11.43 11.32 -23.45
C LYS A 207 -11.89 9.89 -23.19
N PHE A 208 -11.37 9.28 -22.13
CA PHE A 208 -11.88 8.04 -21.53
C PHE A 208 -12.58 8.34 -20.22
N THR A 209 -13.68 7.63 -19.97
CA THR A 209 -14.45 7.72 -18.72
C THR A 209 -14.66 6.33 -18.14
N CYS A 210 -14.76 6.26 -16.82
CA CYS A 210 -15.10 5.06 -16.06
C CYS A 210 -16.36 5.32 -15.25
N THR A 211 -17.35 4.46 -15.38
CA THR A 211 -18.59 4.51 -14.59
C THR A 211 -18.87 3.16 -13.96
N VAL A 212 -19.43 3.17 -12.76
CA VAL A 212 -19.76 1.97 -12.00
C VAL A 212 -21.24 2.01 -11.64
N GLY A 213 -21.96 0.93 -11.92
CA GLY A 213 -23.35 0.78 -11.47
C GLY A 213 -23.44 0.55 -9.96
N GLN A 214 -24.64 0.64 -9.39
CA GLN A 214 -24.84 0.25 -7.99
C GLN A 214 -24.54 -1.24 -7.78
N LEU A 215 -23.90 -1.56 -6.66
CA LEU A 215 -23.63 -2.93 -6.24
C LEU A 215 -24.93 -3.61 -5.81
N LYS A 216 -25.32 -4.68 -6.50
CA LYS A 216 -26.54 -5.47 -6.23
C LYS A 216 -26.17 -6.79 -5.57
N GLY A 217 -26.76 -7.06 -4.42
CA GLY A 217 -26.44 -8.22 -3.59
C GLY A 217 -27.19 -9.48 -4.00
N ASP A 218 -26.63 -10.64 -3.66
CA ASP A 218 -27.24 -11.97 -3.82
C ASP A 218 -28.58 -12.16 -3.08
N LYS A 219 -28.89 -11.30 -2.10
CA LYS A 219 -30.18 -11.24 -1.39
C LYS A 219 -31.10 -10.11 -1.86
N GLY A 220 -30.76 -9.44 -2.95
CA GLY A 220 -31.58 -8.39 -3.57
C GLY A 220 -31.41 -7.00 -2.98
N ASP A 221 -30.54 -6.81 -1.98
CA ASP A 221 -30.21 -5.47 -1.47
C ASP A 221 -29.25 -4.72 -2.41
N VAL A 222 -29.29 -3.39 -2.37
CA VAL A 222 -28.50 -2.53 -3.26
C VAL A 222 -27.75 -1.52 -2.41
N LEU A 223 -26.43 -1.44 -2.61
CA LEU A 223 -25.60 -0.46 -1.90
C LEU A 223 -25.63 0.91 -2.61
N PRO A 224 -25.43 2.01 -1.88
CA PRO A 224 -25.31 3.34 -2.46
C PRO A 224 -24.22 3.41 -3.54
N GLN A 225 -24.39 4.25 -4.56
CA GLN A 225 -23.37 4.41 -5.61
C GLN A 225 -22.02 4.88 -5.05
N SER A 226 -22.03 5.64 -3.95
CA SER A 226 -20.84 6.10 -3.23
C SER A 226 -20.02 4.98 -2.58
N THR A 227 -20.53 3.74 -2.54
CA THR A 227 -19.78 2.57 -2.07
C THR A 227 -18.59 2.27 -2.97
N VAL A 228 -18.63 2.63 -4.26
CA VAL A 228 -17.47 2.51 -5.15
C VAL A 228 -17.01 3.90 -5.58
N ALA A 229 -15.90 4.35 -5.01
CA ALA A 229 -15.23 5.57 -5.47
C ALA A 229 -14.45 5.28 -6.75
N VAL A 230 -14.48 6.18 -7.73
CA VAL A 230 -13.74 6.06 -8.99
C VAL A 230 -12.76 7.21 -9.10
N GLN A 231 -11.48 6.89 -9.08
CA GLN A 231 -10.39 7.85 -9.20
C GLN A 231 -9.53 7.54 -10.42
N THR A 232 -8.82 8.56 -10.89
CA THR A 232 -7.83 8.42 -11.96
C THR A 232 -6.44 8.44 -11.36
N VAL A 233 -5.60 7.47 -11.75
CA VAL A 233 -4.18 7.51 -11.40
C VAL A 233 -3.49 8.48 -12.34
N LYS A 234 -3.15 9.67 -11.84
CA LYS A 234 -2.43 10.69 -12.62
C LYS A 234 -0.93 10.36 -12.62
N PRO A 235 -0.30 10.27 -13.80
CA PRO A 235 1.14 10.24 -13.90
C PRO A 235 1.74 11.57 -13.46
N TRP A 236 2.87 11.51 -12.76
CA TRP A 236 3.61 12.68 -12.33
C TRP A 236 5.07 12.55 -12.75
N GLU A 237 5.63 13.60 -13.33
CA GLU A 237 7.05 13.67 -13.63
C GLU A 237 7.81 13.74 -12.31
N MET A 238 8.66 12.76 -12.02
CA MET A 238 9.35 12.66 -10.74
C MET A 238 10.85 12.49 -10.95
N ILE A 239 11.66 13.09 -10.06
CA ILE A 239 13.09 12.82 -10.01
C ILE A 239 13.31 11.50 -9.25
N VAL A 240 13.64 10.45 -9.98
CA VAL A 240 13.82 9.08 -9.46
C VAL A 240 15.25 8.58 -9.69
N SER A 241 15.65 7.58 -8.91
CA SER A 241 16.88 6.83 -9.16
C SER A 241 16.66 5.86 -10.32
N ALA A 242 17.46 5.97 -11.38
CA ALA A 242 17.33 5.15 -12.57
C ALA A 242 17.51 3.66 -12.26
N ASP A 243 16.55 2.84 -12.70
CA ASP A 243 16.68 1.38 -12.70
C ASP A 243 17.32 0.87 -14.01
N GLN A 244 17.49 -0.45 -14.12
CA GLN A 244 18.09 -1.05 -15.31
C GLN A 244 17.24 -0.86 -16.58
N ASP A 245 15.91 -0.78 -16.48
CA ASP A 245 15.04 -0.52 -17.65
C ASP A 245 15.26 0.90 -18.16
N MET A 246 15.26 1.89 -17.27
CA MET A 246 15.50 3.29 -17.60
C MET A 246 16.89 3.49 -18.23
N VAL A 247 17.92 2.86 -17.67
CA VAL A 247 19.28 2.84 -18.26
C VAL A 247 19.25 2.28 -19.69
N ASN A 248 18.58 1.15 -19.89
CA ASN A 248 18.47 0.52 -21.21
C ASN A 248 17.68 1.40 -22.22
N LYS A 249 16.64 2.11 -21.77
CA LYS A 249 15.87 3.05 -22.60
C LYS A 249 16.72 4.24 -23.04
N LEU A 250 17.49 4.82 -22.12
CA LEU A 250 18.40 5.93 -22.44
C LEU A 250 19.55 5.52 -23.35
N ALA A 251 20.09 4.31 -23.17
CA ALA A 251 21.14 3.77 -24.03
C ALA A 251 20.70 3.69 -25.51
N LYS A 252 19.42 3.36 -25.79
CA LYS A 252 18.85 3.38 -27.15
C LYS A 252 18.81 4.78 -27.77
N LYS A 253 18.80 5.82 -26.94
CA LYS A 253 18.89 7.24 -27.35
C LYS A 253 20.34 7.76 -27.28
N ASN A 254 21.34 6.88 -27.21
CA ASN A 254 22.77 7.20 -27.07
C ASN A 254 23.13 8.00 -25.80
N VAL A 255 22.28 7.94 -24.76
CA VAL A 255 22.56 8.56 -23.45
C VAL A 255 23.03 7.48 -22.50
N ARG A 256 24.30 7.56 -22.06
CA ARG A 256 24.90 6.60 -21.11
C ARG A 256 24.80 7.12 -19.69
N ILE A 257 24.13 6.36 -18.82
CA ILE A 257 24.05 6.61 -17.38
C ILE A 257 24.23 5.29 -16.61
N ASN A 258 24.53 5.39 -15.32
CA ASN A 258 24.58 4.24 -14.42
C ASN A 258 23.26 4.08 -13.67
N VAL A 259 22.95 2.85 -13.25
CA VAL A 259 21.88 2.58 -12.28
C VAL A 259 22.08 3.44 -11.03
N GLY A 260 21.00 3.98 -10.48
CA GLY A 260 21.03 4.89 -9.33
C GLY A 260 21.28 6.36 -9.68
N ARG A 261 21.63 6.70 -10.93
CA ARG A 261 21.68 8.10 -11.37
C ARG A 261 20.29 8.73 -11.27
N ARG A 262 20.20 9.97 -10.79
CA ARG A 262 18.94 10.72 -10.77
C ARG A 262 18.52 11.09 -12.19
N VAL A 263 17.29 10.75 -12.53
CA VAL A 263 16.64 11.01 -13.82
C VAL A 263 15.21 11.49 -13.57
N VAL A 264 14.57 12.08 -14.58
CA VAL A 264 13.15 12.44 -14.53
C VAL A 264 12.35 11.39 -15.28
N ALA A 265 11.30 10.84 -14.68
CA ALA A 265 10.39 9.92 -15.36
C ALA A 265 8.95 10.18 -14.92
N ALA A 266 7.99 10.01 -15.83
CA ALA A 266 6.57 10.07 -15.48
C ALA A 266 6.13 8.75 -14.84
N ILE A 267 5.71 8.81 -13.58
CA ILE A 267 5.30 7.66 -12.76
C ILE A 267 3.81 7.81 -12.39
N PRO A 268 2.95 6.79 -12.60
CA PRO A 268 1.60 6.78 -12.06
C PRO A 268 1.64 6.86 -10.53
N TYR A 269 1.17 7.99 -9.95
CA TYR A 269 1.47 8.32 -8.56
C TYR A 269 0.26 8.86 -7.78
N PHE A 270 -0.43 9.88 -8.30
CA PHE A 270 -1.56 10.52 -7.59
C PHE A 270 -2.90 9.84 -7.86
N LEU A 271 -3.75 9.78 -6.84
CA LEU A 271 -5.17 9.46 -6.98
C LEU A 271 -5.97 10.75 -7.01
N VAL A 272 -6.38 11.16 -8.22
CA VAL A 272 -7.18 12.37 -8.41
C VAL A 272 -8.66 11.97 -8.44
N ASP A 273 -9.49 12.70 -7.71
CA ASP A 273 -10.95 12.50 -7.65
C ASP A 273 -11.62 12.94 -8.97
N ARG A 274 -11.44 12.10 -9.99
CA ARG A 274 -12.06 12.19 -11.30
C ARG A 274 -12.17 10.82 -11.92
N ASN A 275 -13.26 10.60 -12.63
CA ASN A 275 -13.55 9.35 -13.31
C ASN A 275 -13.15 9.35 -14.80
N TRP A 276 -12.22 10.22 -15.20
CA TRP A 276 -11.83 10.39 -16.60
C TRP A 276 -10.39 10.82 -16.79
N PHE A 277 -9.84 10.56 -17.97
CA PHE A 277 -8.56 11.10 -18.45
C PHE A 277 -8.56 11.30 -19.98
N GLU A 278 -7.66 12.13 -20.50
CA GLU A 278 -7.35 12.17 -21.93
C GLU A 278 -6.35 11.07 -22.28
N GLY A 279 -6.72 10.24 -23.24
CA GLY A 279 -5.91 9.12 -23.70
C GLY A 279 -4.83 9.56 -24.67
N GLU A 280 -3.80 8.74 -24.77
CA GLU A 280 -2.78 8.87 -25.80
C GLU A 280 -2.48 7.51 -26.41
N MET A 281 -2.21 7.48 -27.71
CA MET A 281 -1.99 6.23 -28.43
C MET A 281 -0.86 5.43 -27.77
N ARG A 282 -1.18 4.18 -27.39
CA ARG A 282 -0.29 3.19 -26.76
C ARG A 282 0.24 3.53 -25.37
N LEU A 283 -0.21 4.63 -24.76
CA LEU A 283 0.15 4.97 -23.38
C LEU A 283 -0.85 4.35 -22.40
N ASN A 284 -0.36 3.59 -21.42
CA ASN A 284 -1.23 3.02 -20.41
C ASN A 284 -1.70 4.10 -19.42
N ARG A 285 -2.98 4.05 -19.08
CA ARG A 285 -3.60 4.87 -18.03
C ARG A 285 -4.40 3.97 -17.11
N HIS A 286 -4.71 4.44 -15.90
CA HIS A 286 -5.34 3.60 -14.91
C HIS A 286 -6.51 4.32 -14.22
N PHE A 287 -7.58 3.56 -14.01
CA PHE A 287 -8.60 3.89 -13.03
C PHE A 287 -8.35 3.09 -11.76
N TRP A 288 -8.46 3.76 -10.64
CA TRP A 288 -8.40 3.18 -9.30
C TRP A 288 -9.79 3.26 -8.69
N LEU A 289 -10.41 2.09 -8.49
CA LEU A 289 -11.72 1.99 -7.85
C LEU A 289 -11.50 1.56 -6.40
N THR A 290 -12.15 2.22 -5.45
CA THR A 290 -12.09 1.83 -4.03
C THR A 290 -13.48 1.42 -3.58
N VAL A 291 -13.66 0.12 -3.28
CA VAL A 291 -14.89 -0.42 -2.69
C VAL A 291 -14.87 -0.15 -1.20
N LYS A 292 -15.73 0.73 -0.70
CA LYS A 292 -15.88 1.11 0.71
C LYS A 292 -17.05 0.34 1.33
N MET A 293 -16.77 -0.84 1.86
CA MET A 293 -17.82 -1.73 2.37
C MET A 293 -18.40 -1.18 3.68
N PRO A 294 -19.73 -0.98 3.80
CA PRO A 294 -20.32 -0.56 5.07
C PRO A 294 -20.04 -1.56 6.20
N GLY A 295 -20.11 -1.07 7.44
CA GLY A 295 -19.96 -1.91 8.64
C GLY A 295 -21.04 -3.00 8.81
N ARG A 296 -22.06 -3.02 7.93
CA ARG A 296 -23.09 -4.04 7.83
C ARG A 296 -23.47 -4.22 6.35
N ALA A 297 -23.48 -5.46 5.89
CA ALA A 297 -23.97 -5.87 4.57
C ALA A 297 -24.89 -7.08 4.74
N LEU A 298 -25.96 -7.18 3.95
CA LEU A 298 -26.89 -8.31 4.01
C LEU A 298 -26.42 -9.45 3.13
N SER A 299 -25.95 -9.13 1.94
CA SER A 299 -25.44 -10.08 0.95
C SER A 299 -23.96 -10.42 1.20
N THR A 300 -23.58 -11.62 0.77
CA THR A 300 -22.17 -12.08 0.82
C THR A 300 -21.45 -11.86 -0.51
N THR A 301 -22.21 -11.65 -1.58
CA THR A 301 -21.71 -11.30 -2.89
C THR A 301 -22.52 -10.13 -3.43
N TYR A 302 -21.83 -9.13 -3.97
CA TYR A 302 -22.43 -8.05 -4.74
C TYR A 302 -21.84 -8.00 -6.14
N GLU A 303 -22.68 -7.68 -7.11
CA GLU A 303 -22.28 -7.58 -8.52
C GLU A 303 -22.67 -6.22 -9.10
N THR A 304 -21.85 -5.74 -10.02
CA THR A 304 -22.13 -4.57 -10.83
C THR A 304 -21.33 -4.62 -12.13
N ASN A 305 -21.63 -3.69 -13.03
CA ASN A 305 -20.87 -3.46 -14.24
C ASN A 305 -20.01 -2.22 -14.09
N VAL A 306 -18.73 -2.35 -14.46
CA VAL A 306 -17.82 -1.23 -14.66
C VAL A 306 -17.72 -0.98 -16.16
N THR A 307 -18.08 0.23 -16.60
CA THR A 307 -18.05 0.58 -18.02
C THR A 307 -16.92 1.57 -18.27
N ILE A 308 -16.05 1.22 -19.21
CA ILE A 308 -15.05 2.12 -19.79
C ILE A 308 -15.58 2.62 -21.13
N SER A 309 -15.79 3.93 -21.25
CA SER A 309 -16.25 4.56 -22.49
C SER A 309 -15.15 5.47 -23.05
N GLY A 310 -14.85 5.32 -24.33
CA GLY A 310 -13.82 6.09 -25.05
C GLY A 310 -13.76 5.68 -26.52
N MET A 311 -13.28 6.57 -27.39
CA MET A 311 -13.17 6.30 -28.83
C MET A 311 -14.49 5.89 -29.51
N GLY A 312 -15.63 6.39 -29.01
CA GLY A 312 -16.96 6.05 -29.51
C GLY A 312 -17.43 4.62 -29.22
N ALA A 313 -16.73 3.89 -28.35
CA ALA A 313 -17.05 2.53 -27.95
C ALA A 313 -17.11 2.39 -26.43
N GLU A 314 -17.80 1.34 -25.98
CA GLU A 314 -17.88 0.97 -24.57
C GLU A 314 -17.27 -0.42 -24.35
N HIS A 315 -16.65 -0.60 -23.19
CA HIS A 315 -16.24 -1.90 -22.69
C HIS A 315 -16.80 -2.10 -21.28
N VAL A 316 -17.76 -3.03 -21.17
CA VAL A 316 -18.37 -3.43 -19.92
C VAL A 316 -17.56 -4.57 -19.30
N MET A 317 -17.15 -4.39 -18.06
CA MET A 317 -16.39 -5.34 -17.26
C MET A 317 -17.19 -5.66 -15.99
N PRO A 318 -17.64 -6.92 -15.79
CA PRO A 318 -18.35 -7.28 -14.57
C PRO A 318 -17.40 -7.22 -13.37
N LEU A 319 -17.89 -6.65 -12.27
CA LEU A 319 -17.23 -6.59 -10.97
C LEU A 319 -18.03 -7.40 -9.97
N THR A 320 -17.38 -8.40 -9.38
CA THR A 320 -17.90 -9.17 -8.24
C THR A 320 -17.15 -8.79 -6.97
N VAL A 321 -17.89 -8.37 -5.95
CA VAL A 321 -17.39 -8.04 -4.62
C VAL A 321 -17.83 -9.12 -3.64
N THR A 322 -16.87 -9.90 -3.14
CA THR A 322 -17.10 -10.88 -2.07
C THR A 322 -16.95 -10.19 -0.72
N VAL A 323 -18.02 -10.22 0.08
CA VAL A 323 -18.03 -9.65 1.43
C VAL A 323 -17.71 -10.74 2.43
N VAL A 324 -16.59 -10.56 3.14
CA VAL A 324 -16.26 -11.37 4.29
C VAL A 324 -17.05 -10.80 5.48
N PRO A 325 -18.01 -11.53 6.07
CA PRO A 325 -18.96 -11.02 7.05
C PRO A 325 -18.35 -10.88 8.45
N ILE A 326 -17.14 -10.32 8.53
CA ILE A 326 -16.36 -10.11 9.75
C ILE A 326 -16.07 -8.62 9.90
N LYS A 327 -15.98 -8.15 11.14
CA LYS A 327 -15.53 -6.80 11.47
C LYS A 327 -14.15 -6.93 12.12
N LEU A 328 -13.15 -6.27 11.54
CA LEU A 328 -11.79 -6.32 12.05
C LEU A 328 -11.63 -5.30 13.18
N ALA A 329 -11.06 -5.73 14.30
CA ALA A 329 -10.56 -4.78 15.30
C ALA A 329 -9.45 -3.91 14.70
N ARG A 330 -9.22 -2.73 15.26
CA ARG A 330 -8.06 -1.91 14.88
C ARG A 330 -6.76 -2.60 15.30
N ALA A 331 -5.66 -2.22 14.66
CA ALA A 331 -4.36 -2.81 14.96
C ALA A 331 -3.94 -2.53 16.42
N LYS A 332 -3.34 -3.54 17.05
CA LYS A 332 -2.98 -3.48 18.49
C LYS A 332 -1.75 -2.63 18.80
N GLN A 333 -0.91 -2.37 17.80
CA GLN A 333 0.33 -1.60 17.94
C GLN A 333 0.13 -0.17 17.43
N ALA A 334 1.03 0.72 17.84
CA ALA A 334 1.11 2.08 17.33
C ALA A 334 1.62 2.08 15.89
N VAL A 335 0.77 2.42 14.93
CA VAL A 335 1.12 2.47 13.51
C VAL A 335 0.68 3.81 12.95
N SER A 336 1.60 4.55 12.36
CA SER A 336 1.31 5.85 11.75
C SER A 336 2.40 6.32 10.79
N VAL A 337 2.30 7.58 10.41
CA VAL A 337 3.24 8.35 9.62
C VAL A 337 3.60 9.64 10.37
N ASN A 338 4.78 10.18 10.09
CA ASN A 338 5.15 11.49 10.61
C ASN A 338 4.25 12.56 10.01
N TYR A 339 3.77 13.48 10.84
CA TYR A 339 2.80 14.50 10.47
C TYR A 339 3.33 15.91 10.75
N SER A 340 3.39 16.73 9.70
CA SER A 340 3.57 18.18 9.83
C SER A 340 2.31 18.86 9.30
N PRO A 341 1.85 19.93 9.97
CA PRO A 341 0.66 20.63 9.52
C PRO A 341 0.94 21.42 8.24
N PRO A 342 -0.05 21.57 7.35
CA PRO A 342 0.09 22.46 6.21
C PRO A 342 0.28 23.91 6.67
N ASN A 343 1.38 24.55 6.24
CA ASN A 343 1.68 25.93 6.64
C ASN A 343 1.00 26.99 5.76
N TYR A 344 0.57 26.63 4.54
CA TYR A 344 0.00 27.56 3.56
C TYR A 344 -1.22 28.37 4.02
N PRO A 345 -2.19 27.86 4.81
CA PRO A 345 -3.32 28.69 5.24
C PRO A 345 -2.89 29.75 6.24
N ARG A 346 -1.86 29.46 7.05
CA ARG A 346 -1.37 30.39 8.06
C ARG A 346 -0.55 31.53 7.48
N TRP A 347 -0.22 31.47 6.20
CA TRP A 347 0.41 32.58 5.52
C TRP A 347 -0.57 33.74 5.34
N PHE A 348 -1.88 33.50 5.26
CA PHE A 348 -2.85 34.53 4.92
C PHE A 348 -3.87 34.76 6.03
N GLU A 349 -4.24 36.03 6.21
CA GLU A 349 -5.21 36.43 7.24
C GLU A 349 -6.60 35.85 6.96
N ASP A 350 -6.98 35.70 5.69
CA ASP A 350 -8.27 35.18 5.23
C ASP A 350 -8.41 33.65 5.33
N SER A 351 -7.36 32.93 5.72
CA SER A 351 -7.40 31.47 5.86
C SER A 351 -6.73 30.92 7.12
N LYS A 352 -6.22 31.77 8.02
CA LYS A 352 -5.60 31.34 9.28
C LYS A 352 -6.51 30.46 10.13
N ASP A 353 -7.81 30.73 10.14
CA ASP A 353 -8.81 30.00 10.94
C ASP A 353 -9.10 28.60 10.37
N ARG A 354 -8.79 28.37 9.08
CA ARG A 354 -8.94 27.07 8.41
C ARG A 354 -7.86 26.06 8.80
N TRP A 355 -6.80 26.50 9.48
CA TRP A 355 -5.65 25.66 9.77
C TRP A 355 -6.03 24.42 10.60
N TRP A 356 -6.80 24.61 11.68
CA TRP A 356 -7.25 23.49 12.50
C TRP A 356 -8.26 22.59 11.77
N GLU A 357 -9.08 23.14 10.87
CA GLU A 357 -9.98 22.33 10.04
C GLU A 357 -9.21 21.38 9.11
N LEU A 358 -8.09 21.84 8.54
CA LEU A 358 -7.22 20.99 7.71
C LEU A 358 -6.50 19.94 8.55
N VAL A 359 -5.99 20.33 9.73
CA VAL A 359 -5.38 19.37 10.66
C VAL A 359 -6.39 18.29 11.04
N GLU A 360 -7.61 18.65 11.41
CA GLU A 360 -8.68 17.68 11.73
C GLU A 360 -8.97 16.74 10.56
N LYS A 361 -9.08 17.27 9.33
CA LYS A 361 -9.28 16.44 8.14
C LYS A 361 -8.14 15.45 7.91
N ASP A 362 -6.89 15.90 8.02
CA ASP A 362 -5.72 15.05 7.83
C ASP A 362 -5.62 13.93 8.85
N LEU A 363 -5.90 14.25 10.11
CA LEU A 363 -5.93 13.26 11.18
C LEU A 363 -7.09 12.27 10.99
N GLN A 364 -8.26 12.73 10.55
CA GLN A 364 -9.39 11.84 10.24
C GLN A 364 -9.04 10.87 9.11
N LEU A 365 -8.36 11.32 8.06
CA LEU A 365 -7.93 10.45 6.97
C LEU A 365 -6.96 9.37 7.45
N GLN A 366 -5.97 9.73 8.29
CA GLN A 366 -5.06 8.76 8.88
C GLN A 366 -5.82 7.73 9.73
N TYR A 367 -6.77 8.17 10.54
CA TYR A 367 -7.62 7.28 11.33
C TYR A 367 -8.47 6.34 10.46
N ASP A 368 -9.07 6.86 9.39
CA ASP A 368 -9.87 6.08 8.43
C ASP A 368 -9.01 5.05 7.66
N TYR A 369 -7.70 5.33 7.50
CA TYR A 369 -6.73 4.43 6.85
C TYR A 369 -6.13 3.41 7.83
N GLY A 370 -6.71 3.30 9.04
CA GLY A 370 -6.34 2.30 10.02
C GLY A 370 -5.14 2.70 10.90
N MET A 371 -4.59 3.91 10.77
CA MET A 371 -3.52 4.38 11.65
C MET A 371 -4.04 4.51 13.09
N THR A 372 -3.29 4.01 14.06
CA THR A 372 -3.73 3.91 15.46
C THR A 372 -3.10 4.97 16.34
N THR A 373 -2.14 5.73 15.81
CA THR A 373 -1.57 6.91 16.44
C THR A 373 -1.22 7.97 15.39
N VAL A 374 -0.56 9.05 15.81
CA VAL A 374 0.02 10.11 14.99
C VAL A 374 1.39 10.44 15.56
N ALA A 375 2.35 10.78 14.70
CA ALA A 375 3.63 11.35 15.10
C ALA A 375 3.74 12.81 14.67
N PRO A 376 3.15 13.78 15.41
CA PRO A 376 3.37 15.20 15.13
C PRO A 376 4.86 15.55 15.20
N LEU A 377 5.32 16.25 14.17
CA LEU A 377 6.62 16.91 14.14
C LEU A 377 6.46 18.36 14.61
N GLY A 378 7.11 19.32 13.93
CA GLY A 378 7.00 20.74 14.25
C GLY A 378 5.57 21.30 14.07
N GLY A 379 5.28 22.41 14.76
CA GLY A 379 4.03 23.17 14.59
C GLY A 379 3.05 23.09 15.76
N PHE A 380 3.20 22.10 16.65
CA PHE A 380 2.29 21.83 17.78
C PHE A 380 2.93 22.09 19.15
N GLY A 381 3.64 23.21 19.29
CA GLY A 381 4.38 23.54 20.50
C GLY A 381 3.54 24.14 21.64
N LEU A 382 4.17 24.21 22.82
CA LEU A 382 3.67 24.97 23.97
C LEU A 382 3.66 26.50 23.68
N PRO A 383 2.84 27.28 24.41
CA PRO A 383 2.85 28.74 24.36
C PRO A 383 4.26 29.30 24.63
N ARG A 384 4.70 30.28 23.84
CA ARG A 384 5.99 30.96 24.08
C ARG A 384 5.82 32.21 24.95
N ASN A 385 4.69 32.91 24.79
CA ASN A 385 4.36 34.13 25.51
C ASN A 385 2.97 34.03 26.17
N PRO A 386 2.66 34.86 27.18
CA PRO A 386 1.31 34.99 27.71
C PRO A 386 0.31 35.34 26.60
N GLY A 387 -0.78 34.59 26.52
CA GLY A 387 -1.82 34.77 25.50
C GLY A 387 -1.61 33.97 24.20
N ASP A 388 -0.44 33.35 24.01
CA ASP A 388 -0.22 32.43 22.89
C ASP A 388 -1.14 31.19 22.99
N GLU A 389 -1.60 30.71 21.84
CA GLU A 389 -2.36 29.46 21.74
C GLU A 389 -1.52 28.26 22.18
N ASN A 390 -2.06 27.45 23.11
CA ASN A 390 -1.48 26.15 23.43
C ASN A 390 -1.83 25.11 22.36
N ARG A 391 -1.02 25.06 21.30
CA ARG A 391 -1.24 24.12 20.19
C ARG A 391 -1.05 22.68 20.57
N TRP A 392 -0.19 22.41 21.54
CA TRP A 392 -0.01 21.05 22.06
C TRP A 392 -1.29 20.51 22.70
N GLU A 393 -1.90 21.29 23.59
CA GLU A 393 -3.19 20.94 24.22
C GLU A 393 -4.31 20.77 23.19
N LYS A 394 -4.44 21.70 22.23
CA LYS A 394 -5.43 21.58 21.16
C LYS A 394 -5.22 20.33 20.30
N PHE A 395 -3.97 19.98 19.99
CA PHE A 395 -3.65 18.78 19.24
C PHE A 395 -4.04 17.51 20.01
N ILE A 396 -3.74 17.43 21.32
CA ILE A 396 -4.15 16.29 22.16
C ILE A 396 -5.68 16.15 22.19
N ASN A 397 -6.40 17.26 22.38
CA ASN A 397 -7.88 17.23 22.37
C ASN A 397 -8.42 16.72 21.03
N LEU A 398 -7.79 17.11 19.91
CA LEU A 398 -8.18 16.64 18.59
C LEU A 398 -7.85 15.15 18.37
N TYR A 399 -6.67 14.70 18.83
CA TYR A 399 -6.27 13.30 18.83
C TYR A 399 -7.30 12.42 19.56
N GLN A 400 -7.73 12.87 20.75
CA GLN A 400 -8.75 12.20 21.55
C GLN A 400 -10.15 12.28 20.90
N LYS A 401 -10.51 13.42 20.33
CA LYS A 401 -11.80 13.63 19.64
C LYS A 401 -11.99 12.65 18.47
N ILE A 402 -10.94 12.44 17.67
CA ILE A 402 -10.98 11.54 16.51
C ILE A 402 -11.01 10.07 16.97
N GLY A 403 -10.38 9.77 18.11
CA GLY A 403 -10.47 8.46 18.76
C GLY A 403 -9.25 7.57 18.57
N PHE A 404 -8.07 8.13 18.31
CA PHE A 404 -6.84 7.34 18.27
C PHE A 404 -6.58 6.65 19.62
N GLU A 405 -6.18 5.37 19.57
CA GLU A 405 -6.18 4.50 20.76
C GLU A 405 -4.79 4.26 21.38
N GLN A 406 -3.72 4.53 20.64
CA GLN A 406 -2.37 4.17 21.05
C GLN A 406 -1.63 5.35 21.71
N VAL A 407 -0.37 5.12 22.10
CA VAL A 407 0.48 6.20 22.62
C VAL A 407 0.73 7.25 21.53
N LEU A 408 0.55 8.52 21.85
CA LEU A 408 0.87 9.64 20.95
C LEU A 408 2.39 9.81 20.88
N VAL A 409 2.96 9.95 19.69
CA VAL A 409 4.41 10.11 19.52
C VAL A 409 4.72 11.59 19.28
N GLN A 410 5.29 12.29 20.26
CA GLN A 410 5.71 13.67 20.07
C GLN A 410 7.11 13.71 19.44
N GLY A 411 7.15 13.78 18.10
CA GLY A 411 8.37 13.91 17.33
C GLY A 411 8.93 15.34 17.33
N GLY A 412 8.12 16.37 17.59
CA GLY A 412 8.55 17.78 17.58
C GLY A 412 9.63 18.15 18.62
N THR A 413 9.89 17.30 19.62
CA THR A 413 10.97 17.47 20.60
C THR A 413 12.31 16.89 20.15
N MET A 414 12.35 16.18 19.03
CA MET A 414 13.58 15.59 18.51
C MET A 414 14.63 16.69 18.27
N SER A 415 15.90 16.37 18.54
CA SER A 415 17.04 17.27 18.31
C SER A 415 17.03 18.59 19.09
N LEU A 416 16.13 18.79 20.07
CA LEU A 416 16.18 19.98 20.93
C LEU A 416 17.49 20.10 21.71
N TYR A 417 18.17 18.98 21.98
CA TYR A 417 19.49 18.97 22.62
C TYR A 417 20.59 19.69 21.80
N ASN A 418 20.37 19.88 20.49
CA ASN A 418 21.26 20.66 19.61
C ASN A 418 20.84 22.14 19.51
N LYS A 419 19.68 22.52 20.05
CA LYS A 419 19.11 23.88 19.97
C LYS A 419 19.12 24.60 21.32
N MET A 420 19.73 24.00 22.34
CA MET A 420 19.85 24.61 23.66
C MET A 420 20.75 25.85 23.60
N PRO A 421 20.43 26.91 24.37
CA PRO A 421 21.28 28.10 24.47
C PRO A 421 22.72 27.75 24.85
N SER A 422 23.69 28.34 24.13
CA SER A 422 25.11 28.01 24.30
C SER A 422 25.69 28.44 25.65
N ASP A 423 25.11 29.47 26.26
CA ASP A 423 25.47 29.98 27.59
C ASP A 423 25.13 28.99 28.73
N LEU A 424 24.24 28.04 28.48
CA LEU A 424 23.94 26.96 29.43
C LEU A 424 24.98 25.83 29.42
N GLY A 425 25.90 25.83 28.44
CA GLY A 425 26.93 24.80 28.27
C GLY A 425 26.47 23.64 27.40
N SER A 426 26.78 22.43 27.84
CA SER A 426 26.65 21.16 27.11
C SER A 426 25.87 20.11 27.94
N PRO A 427 25.55 18.93 27.39
CA PRO A 427 24.91 17.86 28.18
C PRO A 427 25.66 17.47 29.47
N TRP A 428 26.95 17.78 29.59
CA TRP A 428 27.72 17.52 30.82
C TRP A 428 27.52 18.58 31.91
N ASP A 429 26.90 19.71 31.60
CA ASP A 429 26.72 20.83 32.51
C ASP A 429 25.32 20.83 33.15
N LYS A 430 25.25 21.04 34.47
CA LYS A 430 23.97 20.97 35.21
C LYS A 430 22.93 22.00 34.71
N ALA A 431 23.36 23.22 34.38
CA ALA A 431 22.47 24.28 33.91
C ALA A 431 21.77 23.88 32.60
N TRP A 432 22.53 23.29 31.67
CA TRP A 432 21.98 22.71 30.45
C TRP A 432 20.97 21.60 30.75
N GLN A 433 21.32 20.67 31.65
CA GLN A 433 20.44 19.55 32.01
C GLN A 433 19.13 20.01 32.64
N ASP A 434 19.18 20.98 33.56
CA ASP A 434 17.99 21.54 34.20
C ASP A 434 17.04 22.16 33.17
N ALA A 435 17.59 22.94 32.22
CA ALA A 435 16.80 23.54 31.16
C ALA A 435 16.25 22.51 30.16
N TYR A 436 17.04 21.49 29.79
CA TYR A 436 16.61 20.44 28.87
C TYR A 436 15.49 19.58 29.47
N VAL A 437 15.64 19.13 30.72
CA VAL A 437 14.62 18.35 31.45
C VAL A 437 13.32 19.14 31.57
N LYS A 438 13.41 20.46 31.84
CA LYS A 438 12.22 21.31 31.97
C LYS A 438 11.32 21.26 30.73
N ILE A 439 11.89 21.21 29.53
CA ILE A 439 11.12 21.14 28.29
C ILE A 439 10.16 19.96 28.30
N PHE A 440 10.64 18.75 28.56
CA PHE A 440 9.82 17.54 28.58
C PHE A 440 8.80 17.56 29.72
N ARG A 441 9.18 18.07 30.89
CA ARG A 441 8.28 18.26 32.03
C ARG A 441 7.11 19.18 31.70
N ASP A 442 7.35 20.26 30.96
CA ASP A 442 6.31 21.21 30.56
C ASP A 442 5.32 20.58 29.56
N TYR A 443 5.81 19.81 28.59
CA TYR A 443 4.94 19.08 27.64
C TYR A 443 4.12 18.00 28.38
N GLU A 444 4.77 17.27 29.27
CA GLU A 444 4.16 16.18 30.03
C GLU A 444 3.12 16.67 31.04
N ALA A 445 3.32 17.85 31.63
CA ALA A 445 2.31 18.46 32.50
C ALA A 445 0.97 18.69 31.77
N VAL A 446 1.01 19.07 30.48
CA VAL A 446 -0.20 19.19 29.65
C VAL A 446 -0.80 17.82 29.35
N ALA A 447 0.02 16.84 28.95
CA ALA A 447 -0.44 15.50 28.63
C ALA A 447 -1.09 14.80 29.84
N LYS A 448 -0.45 14.84 31.02
CA LYS A 448 -0.98 14.31 32.29
C LYS A 448 -2.31 14.97 32.67
N ARG A 449 -2.42 16.30 32.53
CA ARG A 449 -3.67 17.03 32.79
C ARG A 449 -4.83 16.55 31.89
N LEU A 450 -4.53 16.16 30.65
CA LEU A 450 -5.52 15.67 29.68
C LEU A 450 -5.67 14.14 29.69
N GLY A 451 -4.96 13.43 30.58
CA GLY A 451 -4.98 11.96 30.65
C GLY A 451 -4.44 11.27 29.40
N GLN A 452 -3.61 11.95 28.59
CA GLN A 452 -3.06 11.40 27.36
C GLN A 452 -1.68 10.78 27.61
N LYS A 453 -1.48 9.55 27.17
CA LYS A 453 -0.15 8.92 27.13
C LYS A 453 0.62 9.43 25.91
N VAL A 454 1.86 9.85 26.13
CA VAL A 454 2.74 10.41 25.10
C VAL A 454 4.13 9.86 25.29
N ILE A 455 4.79 9.51 24.18
CA ILE A 455 6.22 9.24 24.14
C ILE A 455 6.93 10.37 23.40
N TYR A 456 8.00 10.92 23.98
CA TYR A 456 8.71 12.09 23.41
C TYR A 456 10.02 11.67 22.77
N SER A 457 10.25 12.09 21.52
CA SER A 457 11.53 11.81 20.85
C SER A 457 12.61 12.80 21.30
N ILE A 458 13.78 12.29 21.67
CA ILE A 458 14.94 13.08 22.11
C ILE A 458 16.00 13.28 21.01
N GLY A 459 16.05 12.37 20.01
CA GLY A 459 17.10 12.32 19.00
C GLY A 459 16.56 11.98 17.60
N ASP A 460 17.30 12.42 16.59
CA ASP A 460 16.98 12.28 15.17
C ASP A 460 18.23 11.82 14.41
N GLU A 461 18.39 10.50 14.30
CA GLU A 461 19.40 9.83 13.49
C GLU A 461 20.82 10.39 13.72
N THR A 462 21.23 10.53 14.99
CA THR A 462 22.41 11.33 15.37
C THR A 462 23.72 10.79 14.78
N THR A 463 23.79 9.47 14.56
CA THR A 463 24.87 8.81 13.81
C THR A 463 25.17 9.50 12.48
N ASN A 464 24.18 10.17 11.87
CA ASN A 464 24.35 10.89 10.61
C ASN A 464 25.31 12.07 10.68
N SER A 465 25.52 12.61 11.87
CA SER A 465 26.41 13.73 12.15
C SER A 465 27.66 13.33 12.95
N GLY A 466 27.85 12.05 13.27
CA GLY A 466 28.92 11.58 14.16
C GLY A 466 28.74 12.01 15.62
N GLY A 467 27.51 12.34 16.03
CA GLY A 467 27.19 12.86 17.36
C GLY A 467 26.80 11.80 18.40
N GLU A 468 27.09 10.52 18.18
CA GLU A 468 26.54 9.41 18.99
C GLU A 468 26.90 9.55 20.47
N ALA A 469 28.13 9.97 20.80
CA ALA A 469 28.54 10.15 22.19
C ALA A 469 27.69 11.21 22.92
N LYS A 470 27.29 12.27 22.22
CA LYS A 470 26.47 13.34 22.78
C LYS A 470 25.05 12.85 23.05
N ILE A 471 24.41 12.18 22.10
CA ILE A 471 23.04 11.68 22.29
C ILE A 471 22.98 10.56 23.33
N ILE A 472 24.00 9.68 23.41
CA ILE A 472 24.09 8.67 24.47
C ILE A 472 24.16 9.35 25.84
N LYS A 473 24.94 10.43 25.98
CA LYS A 473 24.97 11.20 27.22
C LYS A 473 23.62 11.83 27.57
N VAL A 474 22.89 12.32 26.57
CA VAL A 474 21.51 12.82 26.75
C VAL A 474 20.57 11.70 27.20
N GLY A 475 20.72 10.48 26.65
CA GLY A 475 20.00 9.29 27.12
C GLY A 475 20.26 8.98 28.59
N GLU A 476 21.51 9.00 29.05
CA GLU A 476 21.83 8.80 30.47
C GLU A 476 21.14 9.83 31.38
N ILE A 477 21.12 11.11 30.97
CA ILE A 477 20.45 12.19 31.69
C ILE A 477 18.94 11.97 31.72
N ALA A 478 18.36 11.52 30.61
CA ALA A 478 16.96 11.14 30.53
C ALA A 478 16.64 10.02 31.53
N LYS A 479 17.46 8.96 31.58
CA LYS A 479 17.29 7.86 32.53
C LYS A 479 17.42 8.31 33.99
N GLU A 480 18.32 9.23 34.29
CA GLU A 480 18.55 9.72 35.65
C GLU A 480 17.45 10.69 36.13
N ARG A 481 16.87 11.49 35.23
CA ARG A 481 16.06 12.66 35.60
C ARG A 481 14.63 12.69 35.05
N MET A 482 14.29 11.76 34.18
CA MET A 482 13.01 11.68 33.46
C MET A 482 12.53 10.23 33.32
N ASP A 483 12.84 9.35 34.28
CA ASP A 483 12.44 7.94 34.28
C ASP A 483 10.93 7.70 34.46
N ASP A 484 10.18 8.74 34.84
CA ASP A 484 8.71 8.75 34.89
C ASP A 484 8.05 9.36 33.65
N ILE A 485 8.81 9.63 32.58
CA ILE A 485 8.34 10.12 31.29
C ILE A 485 8.73 9.10 30.22
N ASP A 486 7.78 8.70 29.36
CA ASP A 486 8.09 7.81 28.23
C ASP A 486 8.93 8.57 27.18
N LEU A 487 10.15 8.11 26.93
CA LEU A 487 11.08 8.73 25.98
C LEU A 487 11.52 7.78 24.87
N MET A 488 11.80 8.34 23.69
CA MET A 488 12.35 7.60 22.56
C MET A 488 13.41 8.37 21.77
N SER A 489 14.07 7.70 20.82
CA SER A 489 14.94 8.34 19.83
C SER A 489 14.81 7.63 18.49
N ASP A 490 15.00 8.40 17.41
CA ASP A 490 15.08 7.88 16.04
C ASP A 490 16.57 7.60 15.72
N ILE A 491 16.89 6.41 15.21
CA ILE A 491 18.25 5.85 15.26
C ILE A 491 18.60 5.12 13.96
N ASN A 492 19.74 5.49 13.36
CA ASN A 492 20.29 4.82 12.16
C ASN A 492 21.51 3.93 12.46
N GLY A 493 22.18 4.12 13.59
CA GLY A 493 23.46 3.45 13.89
C GLY A 493 23.37 2.44 15.03
N TYR A 494 24.07 1.31 14.87
CA TYR A 494 24.11 0.25 15.89
C TYR A 494 24.69 0.73 17.23
N ARG A 495 25.76 1.55 17.21
CA ARG A 495 26.36 2.10 18.43
C ARG A 495 25.41 3.04 19.18
N GLU A 496 24.74 3.92 18.46
CA GLU A 496 23.70 4.80 19.00
C GLU A 496 22.58 3.96 19.63
N LEU A 497 22.09 2.92 18.92
CA LEU A 497 21.05 2.03 19.42
C LEU A 497 21.45 1.31 20.71
N MET A 498 22.63 0.68 20.74
CA MET A 498 23.09 -0.06 21.91
C MET A 498 23.39 0.84 23.11
N GLY A 499 23.78 2.10 22.87
CA GLY A 499 24.00 3.08 23.94
C GLY A 499 22.71 3.70 24.48
N LEU A 500 21.65 3.81 23.67
CA LEU A 500 20.38 4.41 24.07
C LEU A 500 19.37 3.39 24.62
N ALA A 501 19.37 2.15 24.15
CA ALA A 501 18.40 1.13 24.59
C ALA A 501 18.39 0.89 26.12
N PRO A 502 19.49 0.96 26.88
CA PRO A 502 19.43 0.86 28.34
C PRO A 502 18.79 2.08 29.04
N ASN A 503 18.65 3.19 28.32
CA ASN A 503 18.38 4.51 28.87
C ASN A 503 17.01 5.10 28.47
N LEU A 504 16.31 4.49 27.50
CA LEU A 504 15.06 5.00 26.93
C LEU A 504 13.95 3.93 26.90
N ASP A 505 12.70 4.35 27.05
CA ASP A 505 11.52 3.47 27.01
C ASP A 505 11.27 2.87 25.64
N ALA A 506 11.63 3.58 24.57
CA ALA A 506 11.61 3.05 23.22
C ALA A 506 12.82 3.49 22.36
N CYS A 507 13.20 2.64 21.42
CA CYS A 507 14.18 2.96 20.39
C CYS A 507 13.56 2.73 19.01
N GLY A 508 13.45 3.80 18.24
CA GLY A 508 12.98 3.77 16.86
C GLY A 508 14.14 3.64 15.89
N PHE A 509 14.21 2.56 15.12
CA PHE A 509 15.36 2.32 14.22
C PHE A 509 14.99 1.81 12.84
N ASN A 510 15.88 2.04 11.87
CA ASN A 510 15.79 1.52 10.50
C ASN A 510 17.14 1.06 9.92
N ASN A 511 17.10 0.57 8.68
CA ASN A 511 18.27 0.17 7.89
C ASN A 511 18.58 1.14 6.73
N GLY A 512 17.92 2.30 6.68
CA GLY A 512 17.74 3.13 5.48
C GLY A 512 18.93 4.00 5.09
N TRP A 513 19.98 4.08 5.90
CA TRP A 513 21.14 4.91 5.56
C TRP A 513 22.41 4.35 6.18
N SER A 514 23.44 4.08 5.36
CA SER A 514 24.67 3.43 5.82
C SER A 514 25.65 4.36 6.54
N GLY A 515 25.29 5.60 6.87
CA GLY A 515 26.28 6.55 7.37
C GLY A 515 27.16 7.14 6.27
N SER A 516 27.68 8.35 6.48
CA SER A 516 28.80 8.92 5.71
C SER A 516 30.07 8.05 5.77
N TYR A 517 30.13 7.11 6.73
CA TYR A 517 31.27 6.23 6.99
C TYR A 517 31.00 4.74 6.72
N GLY A 518 29.83 4.35 6.19
CA GLY A 518 29.50 2.93 5.98
C GLY A 518 29.32 2.16 7.28
N THR A 519 28.76 2.78 8.33
CA THR A 519 28.59 2.23 9.68
C THR A 519 27.64 1.03 9.74
N ASN A 520 26.66 0.94 8.84
CA ASN A 520 25.77 -0.21 8.70
C ASN A 520 26.36 -1.29 7.75
N ARG A 521 27.47 -1.92 8.18
CA ARG A 521 28.02 -3.13 7.54
C ARG A 521 27.04 -4.30 7.66
N GLN A 522 27.28 -5.42 6.97
CA GLN A 522 26.39 -6.59 7.06
C GLN A 522 26.16 -7.05 8.50
N GLU A 523 27.17 -6.98 9.37
CA GLU A 523 27.07 -7.26 10.81
C GLU A 523 26.22 -6.25 11.63
N HIS A 524 25.85 -5.09 11.07
CA HIS A 524 25.26 -3.96 11.81
C HIS A 524 23.87 -3.52 11.29
N LYS A 525 23.13 -4.38 10.60
CA LYS A 525 21.73 -4.08 10.25
C LYS A 525 20.85 -4.12 11.49
N LEU A 526 20.02 -3.09 11.67
CA LEU A 526 19.17 -2.89 12.84
C LEU A 526 17.82 -3.61 12.74
N MET A 527 17.22 -3.71 11.55
CA MET A 527 15.93 -4.40 11.38
C MET A 527 16.12 -5.92 11.19
N THR A 528 16.65 -6.58 12.22
CA THR A 528 16.83 -8.03 12.30
C THR A 528 16.23 -8.55 13.60
N ARG A 529 15.86 -9.84 13.64
CA ARG A 529 15.36 -10.48 14.86
C ARG A 529 16.29 -10.27 16.06
N ASP A 530 17.58 -10.56 15.89
CA ASP A 530 18.56 -10.49 16.98
C ASP A 530 18.67 -9.09 17.59
N VAL A 531 18.63 -8.04 16.76
CA VAL A 531 18.68 -6.66 17.25
C VAL A 531 17.40 -6.28 17.97
N ILE A 532 16.23 -6.67 17.44
CA ILE A 532 14.93 -6.39 18.07
C ILE A 532 14.85 -7.06 19.46
N GLU A 533 15.21 -8.34 19.54
CA GLU A 533 15.25 -9.08 20.81
C GLU A 533 16.31 -8.50 21.76
N ARG A 534 17.45 -8.03 21.24
CA ARG A 534 18.50 -7.38 22.03
C ARG A 534 18.01 -6.06 22.64
N VAL A 535 17.40 -5.18 21.86
CA VAL A 535 16.82 -3.91 22.35
C VAL A 535 15.82 -4.17 23.47
N LYS A 536 14.93 -5.15 23.28
CA LYS A 536 13.99 -5.60 24.32
C LYS A 536 14.71 -6.09 25.57
N SER A 537 15.77 -6.89 25.44
CA SER A 537 16.54 -7.41 26.58
C SER A 537 17.28 -6.32 27.36
N LEU A 538 17.55 -5.17 26.72
CA LEU A 538 18.18 -4.01 27.35
C LEU A 538 17.16 -3.11 28.07
N GLY A 539 15.86 -3.43 28.01
CA GLY A 539 14.80 -2.71 28.73
C GLY A 539 14.03 -1.70 27.89
N SER A 540 14.29 -1.60 26.57
CA SER A 540 13.60 -0.66 25.68
C SER A 540 12.64 -1.36 24.72
N ALA A 541 11.55 -0.68 24.36
CA ALA A 541 10.62 -1.12 23.33
C ALA A 541 11.21 -0.87 21.92
N PRO A 542 11.36 -1.90 21.08
CA PRO A 542 11.77 -1.69 19.69
C PRO A 542 10.65 -1.09 18.84
N TRP A 543 10.98 -0.03 18.11
CA TRP A 543 10.12 0.71 17.18
C TRP A 543 10.80 0.82 15.81
N PHE A 544 10.00 0.96 14.74
CA PHE A 544 10.50 1.13 13.38
C PHE A 544 10.15 2.53 12.93
N ILE A 545 11.18 3.34 12.72
CA ILE A 545 11.03 4.68 12.17
C ILE A 545 11.63 4.66 10.78
N ASN A 546 10.86 4.92 9.72
CA ASN A 546 11.33 4.81 8.33
C ASN A 546 11.69 3.37 7.91
N GLY A 547 11.00 2.39 8.51
CA GLY A 547 11.19 0.97 8.24
C GLY A 547 10.63 0.49 6.90
N GLY A 548 10.17 1.38 6.01
CA GLY A 548 9.69 1.08 4.66
C GLY A 548 8.20 1.35 4.45
N LYS A 549 7.85 1.81 3.24
CA LYS A 549 6.48 2.12 2.80
C LYS A 549 5.82 0.95 2.07
N GLY A 550 4.49 0.94 2.04
CA GLY A 550 3.66 0.00 1.28
C GLY A 550 3.16 -1.20 2.10
N ARG A 551 2.48 -2.11 1.42
CA ARG A 551 1.67 -3.18 2.02
C ARG A 551 2.47 -4.16 2.88
N TYR A 552 3.64 -4.61 2.38
CA TYR A 552 4.48 -5.58 3.08
C TYR A 552 5.02 -5.07 4.45
N PRO A 553 5.69 -3.90 4.53
CA PRO A 553 6.23 -3.41 5.80
C PRO A 553 5.18 -2.90 6.79
N TYR A 554 3.95 -2.59 6.36
CA TYR A 554 2.82 -2.27 7.28
C TYR A 554 2.02 -3.52 7.70
N GLY A 555 2.00 -4.57 6.87
CA GLY A 555 1.27 -5.80 7.09
C GLY A 555 2.11 -6.91 7.69
N ILE A 556 2.33 -7.98 6.91
CA ILE A 556 2.89 -9.24 7.42
C ILE A 556 4.29 -9.10 8.04
N TRP A 557 5.15 -8.22 7.51
CA TRP A 557 6.48 -8.02 8.12
C TRP A 557 6.35 -7.44 9.53
N PHE A 558 5.57 -6.37 9.67
CA PHE A 558 5.33 -5.75 10.96
C PHE A 558 4.67 -6.73 11.93
N TRP A 559 3.62 -7.45 11.48
CA TRP A 559 2.98 -8.52 12.26
C TRP A 559 4.00 -9.52 12.80
N LYS A 560 4.89 -10.07 11.96
CA LYS A 560 5.93 -11.01 12.41
C LYS A 560 6.83 -10.38 13.48
N THR A 561 7.29 -9.15 13.26
CA THR A 561 8.19 -8.46 14.19
C THR A 561 7.56 -8.16 15.55
N THR A 562 6.22 -8.04 15.64
CA THR A 562 5.53 -7.90 16.93
C THR A 562 5.78 -9.09 17.87
N LYS A 563 6.02 -10.28 17.31
CA LYS A 563 6.35 -11.51 18.06
C LYS A 563 7.74 -11.45 18.70
N TRP A 564 8.64 -10.65 18.13
CA TRP A 564 9.97 -10.39 18.68
C TRP A 564 10.01 -9.22 19.67
N GLY A 565 8.91 -8.46 19.77
CA GLY A 565 8.77 -7.36 20.72
C GLY A 565 8.47 -6.01 20.09
N GLN A 566 8.40 -5.90 18.75
CA GLN A 566 8.10 -4.65 18.06
C GLN A 566 6.80 -4.02 18.58
N LYS A 567 6.87 -2.76 19.03
CA LYS A 567 5.73 -2.04 19.64
C LYS A 567 5.09 -0.99 18.76
N GLY A 568 5.84 -0.41 17.83
CA GLY A 568 5.27 0.58 16.92
C GLY A 568 6.05 0.79 15.63
N LYS A 569 5.41 1.47 14.69
CA LYS A 569 5.95 1.84 13.39
C LYS A 569 5.47 3.24 13.01
N ILE A 570 6.41 4.12 12.70
CA ILE A 570 6.16 5.44 12.12
C ILE A 570 6.96 5.57 10.82
N GLU A 571 6.34 6.08 9.75
CA GLU A 571 7.01 6.27 8.47
C GLU A 571 7.06 7.74 8.06
N TRP A 572 8.18 8.17 7.48
CA TRP A 572 8.31 9.48 6.85
C TRP A 572 7.61 9.48 5.49
N HIS A 573 6.52 10.18 5.23
CA HIS A 573 5.78 11.14 6.07
C HIS A 573 4.42 11.39 5.37
N TYR A 574 3.44 11.90 6.12
CA TYR A 574 2.11 12.20 5.59
C TYR A 574 2.20 13.25 4.49
N ASP A 575 2.67 14.45 4.85
CA ASP A 575 2.87 15.60 3.98
C ASP A 575 4.14 16.35 4.45
N ALA A 576 5.13 16.55 3.57
CA ALA A 576 6.34 17.35 3.85
C ALA A 576 6.33 18.54 2.93
N SER A 577 5.21 19.25 2.95
CA SER A 577 5.06 20.52 2.28
C SER A 577 6.01 21.59 2.77
N SER A 578 7.21 21.59 2.19
CA SER A 578 8.15 22.69 2.24
C SER A 578 8.21 23.50 0.93
N VAL A 579 7.72 22.92 -0.19
CA VAL A 579 7.81 23.42 -1.59
C VAL A 579 6.49 23.16 -2.35
N ASP A 580 6.40 23.47 -3.65
CA ASP A 580 5.26 23.08 -4.51
C ASP A 580 5.31 21.61 -4.90
N HIS A 581 4.37 20.83 -4.35
CA HIS A 581 4.22 19.38 -4.59
C HIS A 581 3.81 19.03 -6.00
N PHE A 582 3.35 20.00 -6.79
CA PHE A 582 2.97 19.76 -8.15
C PHE A 582 4.04 20.24 -9.14
N ASN A 583 5.20 20.72 -8.64
CA ASN A 583 6.39 21.01 -9.43
C ASN A 583 7.58 20.13 -9.00
N PRO A 584 7.96 19.12 -9.80
CA PRO A 584 9.02 18.19 -9.44
C PRO A 584 10.44 18.77 -9.48
N PHE A 585 10.58 20.01 -9.92
CA PHE A 585 11.84 20.74 -9.96
C PHE A 585 11.93 21.82 -8.88
N ASP A 586 10.89 21.94 -8.04
CA ASP A 586 10.91 22.80 -6.88
C ASP A 586 11.52 22.08 -5.66
N GLY A 587 12.27 22.81 -4.86
CA GLY A 587 12.94 22.28 -3.67
C GLY A 587 14.37 21.79 -3.85
N THR A 588 15.04 21.60 -2.71
CA THR A 588 16.46 21.24 -2.64
C THR A 588 16.72 19.78 -2.29
N SER A 589 15.69 18.97 -2.00
CA SER A 589 15.86 17.62 -1.46
C SER A 589 15.05 16.54 -2.20
N THR A 590 15.55 15.30 -2.17
CA THR A 590 14.75 14.09 -2.46
C THR A 590 13.62 13.87 -1.47
N ASN A 591 13.68 14.50 -0.30
CA ASN A 591 12.80 14.24 0.84
C ASN A 591 11.42 14.87 0.66
N ASP A 592 11.30 15.89 -0.21
CA ASP A 592 10.03 16.55 -0.55
C ASP A 592 9.15 15.69 -1.50
N PHE A 593 9.71 14.66 -2.13
CA PHE A 593 9.05 13.75 -3.08
C PHE A 593 8.59 12.43 -2.44
N GLY A 594 8.59 12.37 -1.11
CA GLY A 594 8.22 11.20 -0.31
C GLY A 594 6.81 11.23 0.28
N SER A 595 6.03 12.30 0.07
CA SER A 595 4.72 12.47 0.70
C SER A 595 3.80 11.30 0.37
N LEU A 596 3.15 10.75 1.40
CA LEU A 596 2.11 9.75 1.23
C LEU A 596 0.78 10.39 0.80
N VAL A 597 0.58 11.65 1.16
CA VAL A 597 -0.58 12.47 0.82
C VAL A 597 -0.10 13.86 0.41
N LEU A 598 -0.70 14.43 -0.63
CA LEU A 598 -0.45 15.81 -1.05
C LEU A 598 -1.51 16.77 -0.50
N PRO A 599 -1.26 18.11 -0.53
CA PRO A 599 -2.22 19.11 -0.09
C PRO A 599 -3.64 18.90 -0.62
N ASP A 600 -4.65 19.22 0.20
CA ASP A 600 -6.08 18.89 0.00
C ASP A 600 -6.37 17.37 -0.08
N GLN A 601 -5.64 16.55 0.68
CA GLN A 601 -5.88 15.10 0.83
C GLN A 601 -5.80 14.30 -0.47
N VAL A 602 -4.96 14.72 -1.42
CA VAL A 602 -4.72 13.93 -2.63
C VAL A 602 -3.84 12.73 -2.26
N SER A 603 -4.48 11.56 -2.10
CA SER A 603 -3.82 10.30 -1.77
C SER A 603 -2.87 9.85 -2.88
N THR A 604 -1.82 9.13 -2.50
CA THR A 604 -0.91 8.47 -3.44
C THR A 604 -1.20 6.97 -3.48
N VAL A 605 -0.83 6.32 -4.60
CA VAL A 605 -0.88 4.85 -4.70
C VAL A 605 -0.13 4.20 -3.53
N LEU A 606 0.99 4.80 -3.10
CA LEU A 606 1.79 4.25 -2.02
C LEU A 606 1.09 4.29 -0.66
N PHE A 607 0.29 5.32 -0.37
CA PHE A 607 -0.48 5.41 0.87
C PHE A 607 -1.64 4.41 0.91
N GLU A 608 -2.30 4.18 -0.23
CA GLU A 608 -3.27 3.07 -0.34
C GLU A 608 -2.61 1.72 -0.04
N LEU A 609 -1.39 1.49 -0.51
CA LEU A 609 -0.66 0.27 -0.20
C LEU A 609 -0.30 0.18 1.29
N CYS A 610 0.04 1.29 1.95
CA CYS A 610 0.22 1.29 3.40
C CYS A 610 -1.07 0.90 4.13
N ARG A 611 -2.23 1.48 3.75
CA ARG A 611 -3.55 1.12 4.30
C ARG A 611 -3.86 -0.37 4.14
N GLU A 612 -3.67 -0.91 2.94
CA GLU A 612 -3.83 -2.33 2.66
C GLU A 612 -2.92 -3.23 3.53
N GLY A 613 -1.74 -2.73 3.89
CA GLY A 613 -0.84 -3.40 4.83
C GLY A 613 -1.40 -3.41 6.25
N VAL A 614 -1.96 -2.28 6.70
CA VAL A 614 -2.63 -2.20 8.01
C VAL A 614 -3.82 -3.18 8.07
N ASP A 615 -4.56 -3.35 6.98
CA ASP A 615 -5.64 -4.33 6.94
C ASP A 615 -5.11 -5.76 7.01
N ASP A 616 -4.04 -6.10 6.29
CA ASP A 616 -3.36 -7.41 6.41
C ASP A 616 -2.94 -7.70 7.86
N LEU A 617 -2.37 -6.71 8.54
CA LEU A 617 -2.00 -6.80 9.96
C LEU A 617 -3.22 -7.14 10.83
N ARG A 618 -4.35 -6.48 10.60
CA ARG A 618 -5.59 -6.70 11.37
C ARG A 618 -6.19 -8.08 11.12
N TYR A 619 -6.14 -8.60 9.90
CA TYR A 619 -6.52 -9.99 9.60
C TYR A 619 -5.65 -11.00 10.37
N LEU A 620 -4.33 -10.83 10.32
CA LEU A 620 -3.38 -11.71 11.02
C LEU A 620 -3.56 -11.67 12.53
N GLN A 621 -3.79 -10.49 13.11
CA GLN A 621 -4.07 -10.33 14.54
C GLN A 621 -5.40 -10.95 14.96
N ARG A 622 -6.43 -10.83 14.12
CA ARG A 622 -7.71 -11.50 14.36
C ARG A 622 -7.55 -13.01 14.37
N LEU A 623 -6.73 -13.55 13.49
CA LEU A 623 -6.42 -14.98 13.47
C LEU A 623 -5.68 -15.41 14.75
N ASP A 624 -4.67 -14.64 15.18
CA ASP A 624 -3.96 -14.89 16.45
C ASP A 624 -4.94 -14.92 17.64
N ASP A 625 -5.88 -13.96 17.71
CA ASP A 625 -6.87 -13.90 18.78
C ASP A 625 -7.82 -15.09 18.79
N LEU A 626 -8.23 -15.57 17.62
CA LEU A 626 -9.12 -16.72 17.51
C LEU A 626 -8.40 -18.03 17.87
N ILE A 627 -7.15 -18.19 17.44
CA ILE A 627 -6.32 -19.34 17.83
C ILE A 627 -6.16 -19.35 19.35
N GLU A 628 -5.76 -18.24 19.96
CA GLU A 628 -5.56 -18.14 21.41
C GLU A 628 -6.87 -18.40 22.18
N LYS A 629 -7.98 -17.80 21.74
CA LYS A 629 -9.30 -18.00 22.36
C LYS A 629 -9.75 -19.45 22.38
N HIS A 630 -9.38 -20.23 21.35
CA HIS A 630 -9.85 -21.60 21.15
C HIS A 630 -8.79 -22.67 21.41
N LYS A 631 -7.58 -22.31 21.85
CA LYS A 631 -6.46 -23.26 22.03
C LYS A 631 -6.78 -24.45 22.96
N ASP A 632 -7.63 -24.22 23.97
CA ASP A 632 -8.01 -25.22 24.97
C ASP A 632 -9.43 -25.79 24.74
N THR A 633 -10.00 -25.57 23.55
CA THR A 633 -11.35 -26.03 23.21
C THR A 633 -11.48 -27.55 23.31
N LYS A 634 -12.65 -28.02 23.76
CA LYS A 634 -13.01 -29.45 23.80
C LYS A 634 -13.87 -29.87 22.60
N ASP A 635 -14.30 -28.91 21.79
CA ASP A 635 -14.99 -29.16 20.52
C ASP A 635 -13.99 -29.67 19.49
N THR A 636 -14.15 -30.92 19.04
CA THR A 636 -13.25 -31.60 18.11
C THR A 636 -13.15 -30.88 16.75
N PHE A 637 -14.23 -30.25 16.29
CA PHE A 637 -14.19 -29.45 15.06
C PHE A 637 -13.30 -28.22 15.26
N LEU A 638 -13.51 -27.48 16.35
CA LEU A 638 -12.70 -26.30 16.65
C LEU A 638 -11.24 -26.66 16.93
N GLN A 639 -10.94 -27.83 17.51
CA GLN A 639 -9.55 -28.33 17.64
C GLN A 639 -8.90 -28.49 16.25
N GLY A 640 -9.61 -29.09 15.30
CA GLY A 640 -9.16 -29.20 13.91
C GLY A 640 -8.95 -27.84 13.23
N VAL A 641 -9.87 -26.89 13.45
CA VAL A 641 -9.74 -25.50 12.95
C VAL A 641 -8.52 -24.81 13.58
N VAL A 642 -8.29 -24.92 14.89
CA VAL A 642 -7.11 -24.38 15.58
C VAL A 642 -5.82 -24.94 15.00
N ALA A 643 -5.74 -26.26 14.79
CA ALA A 643 -4.57 -26.90 14.24
C ALA A 643 -4.27 -26.43 12.81
N ARG A 644 -5.30 -26.33 11.96
CA ARG A 644 -5.17 -25.82 10.58
C ARG A 644 -4.80 -24.34 10.55
N ALA A 645 -5.47 -23.51 11.35
CA ALA A 645 -5.21 -22.09 11.47
C ALA A 645 -3.79 -21.81 11.96
N SER A 646 -3.31 -22.56 12.96
CA SER A 646 -1.94 -22.47 13.46
C SER A 646 -0.94 -22.82 12.38
N TYR A 647 -1.16 -23.91 11.64
CA TYR A 647 -0.31 -24.27 10.49
C TYR A 647 -0.27 -23.16 9.43
N VAL A 648 -1.42 -22.60 9.03
CA VAL A 648 -1.47 -21.50 8.04
C VAL A 648 -0.73 -20.27 8.55
N ARG A 649 -0.98 -19.86 9.79
CA ARG A 649 -0.31 -18.73 10.45
C ARG A 649 1.21 -18.93 10.47
N ASP A 650 1.67 -20.10 10.91
CA ASP A 650 3.09 -20.41 11.07
C ASP A 650 3.78 -20.54 9.71
N PHE A 651 3.14 -21.17 8.72
CA PHE A 651 3.63 -21.19 7.33
C PHE A 651 3.90 -19.79 6.78
N TRP A 652 2.95 -18.87 6.94
CA TRP A 652 3.12 -17.49 6.45
C TRP A 652 4.18 -16.75 7.25
N GLN A 653 4.28 -16.96 8.57
CA GLN A 653 5.36 -16.41 9.38
C GLN A 653 6.75 -16.90 8.94
N ASP A 654 6.89 -18.19 8.67
CA ASP A 654 8.17 -18.82 8.29
C ASP A 654 8.61 -18.41 6.89
N CYS A 655 7.66 -18.07 6.01
CA CYS A 655 7.92 -17.52 4.69
C CYS A 655 8.58 -16.13 4.71
N VAL A 656 8.44 -15.39 5.80
CA VAL A 656 8.96 -14.01 5.94
C VAL A 656 10.41 -14.09 6.43
N ALA A 657 11.35 -13.42 5.76
CA ALA A 657 12.75 -13.43 6.21
C ALA A 657 12.91 -12.78 7.59
N ASP A 658 13.87 -13.22 8.41
CA ASP A 658 14.13 -12.65 9.75
C ASP A 658 14.84 -11.27 9.75
N ARG A 659 14.81 -10.60 8.59
CA ARG A 659 15.45 -9.31 8.31
C ARG A 659 14.73 -8.61 7.17
N PHE A 660 14.76 -7.28 7.16
CA PHE A 660 14.22 -6.45 6.09
C PHE A 660 15.11 -5.26 5.76
N THR A 661 15.26 -4.92 4.48
CA THR A 661 15.90 -3.66 4.04
C THR A 661 15.00 -2.96 3.02
N SER A 662 14.64 -1.71 3.29
CA SER A 662 13.93 -0.85 2.32
C SER A 662 14.85 -0.41 1.17
N THR A 663 16.16 -0.38 1.40
CA THR A 663 17.20 0.05 0.47
C THR A 663 18.00 -1.14 -0.09
N GLY A 664 17.51 -1.74 -1.17
CA GLY A 664 18.32 -2.67 -1.98
C GLY A 664 18.69 -4.02 -1.33
N ASN A 665 19.05 -4.95 -2.19
CA ASN A 665 19.19 -6.39 -1.94
C ASN A 665 20.58 -6.73 -1.35
N PRO A 666 20.71 -7.44 -0.20
CA PRO A 666 22.04 -7.72 0.33
C PRO A 666 22.73 -9.04 -0.04
N ASP A 667 22.08 -10.12 -0.52
CA ASP A 667 22.85 -11.38 -0.72
C ASP A 667 22.22 -12.53 -1.54
N GLY A 668 21.07 -12.38 -2.20
CA GLY A 668 20.68 -13.37 -3.23
C GLY A 668 20.46 -14.83 -2.76
N SER A 669 19.99 -15.06 -1.54
CA SER A 669 19.63 -16.40 -1.04
C SER A 669 18.12 -16.58 -0.82
N GLY A 670 17.47 -17.38 -1.68
CA GLY A 670 16.05 -17.76 -1.58
C GLY A 670 15.07 -16.72 -2.12
N ASP A 671 13.88 -17.17 -2.52
CA ASP A 671 12.96 -16.44 -3.41
C ASP A 671 12.61 -15.00 -2.99
N TYR A 672 12.78 -14.59 -1.72
CA TYR A 672 12.60 -13.19 -1.28
C TYR A 672 13.50 -12.78 -0.09
N ALA A 673 14.82 -13.00 -0.19
CA ALA A 673 15.86 -12.62 0.80
C ALA A 673 15.77 -11.16 1.33
N GLY A 674 14.87 -10.87 2.28
CA GLY A 674 14.67 -9.53 2.82
C GLY A 674 13.97 -8.54 1.88
N LYS A 675 13.23 -9.02 0.87
CA LYS A 675 12.45 -8.20 -0.07
C LYS A 675 10.95 -8.20 0.25
N ALA A 676 10.26 -7.14 -0.18
CA ALA A 676 8.80 -7.11 -0.16
C ALA A 676 8.20 -8.21 -1.06
N TRP A 677 7.11 -8.82 -0.61
CA TRP A 677 6.41 -9.85 -1.37
C TRP A 677 5.60 -9.26 -2.54
N PRO A 678 5.42 -10.02 -3.63
CA PRO A 678 4.54 -9.60 -4.71
C PRO A 678 3.07 -9.58 -4.25
N PRO A 679 2.22 -8.78 -4.90
CA PRO A 679 0.82 -8.59 -4.50
C PRO A 679 -0.01 -9.87 -4.48
N ASP A 680 0.18 -10.76 -5.46
CA ASP A 680 -0.56 -12.01 -5.54
C ASP A 680 -0.29 -12.91 -4.33
N ARG A 681 0.92 -12.88 -3.78
CA ARG A 681 1.28 -13.62 -2.57
C ARG A 681 0.58 -13.03 -1.33
N LEU A 682 0.53 -11.70 -1.22
CA LEU A 682 -0.18 -11.00 -0.13
C LEU A 682 -1.70 -11.22 -0.22
N ASN A 683 -2.27 -11.18 -1.41
CA ASN A 683 -3.68 -11.50 -1.66
C ASN A 683 -4.01 -12.93 -1.28
N ARG A 684 -3.15 -13.89 -1.65
CA ARG A 684 -3.31 -15.29 -1.25
C ARG A 684 -3.28 -15.45 0.26
N MET A 685 -2.30 -14.84 0.94
CA MET A 685 -2.21 -14.84 2.40
C MET A 685 -3.50 -14.29 3.03
N ARG A 686 -3.96 -13.10 2.63
CA ARG A 686 -5.19 -12.50 3.17
C ARG A 686 -6.40 -13.42 2.99
N ARG A 687 -6.56 -14.04 1.81
CA ARG A 687 -7.65 -14.98 1.52
C ARG A 687 -7.58 -16.23 2.40
N GLU A 688 -6.40 -16.83 2.55
CA GLU A 688 -6.23 -18.01 3.42
C GLU A 688 -6.49 -17.67 4.89
N VAL A 689 -6.03 -16.52 5.37
CA VAL A 689 -6.31 -16.03 6.73
C VAL A 689 -7.80 -15.75 6.93
N ALA A 690 -8.46 -15.08 5.97
CA ALA A 690 -9.89 -14.83 5.99
C ALA A 690 -10.70 -16.15 6.03
N LYS A 691 -10.29 -17.17 5.26
CA LYS A 691 -10.87 -18.52 5.31
C LYS A 691 -10.80 -19.11 6.71
N MET A 692 -9.66 -19.01 7.39
CA MET A 692 -9.50 -19.52 8.76
C MET A 692 -10.41 -18.79 9.75
N ILE A 693 -10.51 -17.46 9.64
CA ILE A 693 -11.41 -16.66 10.49
C ILE A 693 -12.87 -17.08 10.25
N CYS A 694 -13.28 -17.25 8.99
CA CYS A 694 -14.61 -17.72 8.62
C CYS A 694 -14.90 -19.13 9.18
N MET A 695 -13.93 -20.03 9.19
CA MET A 695 -14.06 -21.36 9.82
C MET A 695 -14.31 -21.25 11.33
N PHE A 696 -13.54 -20.43 12.06
CA PHE A 696 -13.75 -20.20 13.49
C PHE A 696 -15.13 -19.64 13.80
N GLU A 697 -15.62 -18.72 12.95
CA GLU A 697 -16.90 -18.05 13.15
C GLU A 697 -18.09 -18.81 12.52
N GLY A 698 -17.86 -19.94 11.86
CA GLY A 698 -18.90 -20.72 11.18
C GLY A 698 -19.58 -20.00 10.01
N LYS A 699 -18.89 -19.04 9.40
CA LYS A 699 -19.44 -18.17 8.34
C LYS A 699 -19.02 -18.68 6.96
N VAL A 700 -19.97 -19.24 6.22
CA VAL A 700 -19.76 -19.73 4.85
C VAL A 700 -19.83 -18.58 3.87
N VAL A 701 -18.80 -18.41 3.06
CA VAL A 701 -18.65 -17.31 2.09
C VAL A 701 -18.11 -17.90 0.79
N SER A 702 -18.88 -17.79 -0.28
CA SER A 702 -18.49 -18.26 -1.63
C SER A 702 -17.13 -17.68 -2.03
N GLY A 703 -16.21 -18.52 -2.51
CA GLY A 703 -14.86 -18.13 -2.92
C GLY A 703 -13.88 -17.82 -1.79
N VAL A 704 -14.28 -17.95 -0.52
CA VAL A 704 -13.39 -17.79 0.66
C VAL A 704 -13.43 -19.03 1.54
N TYR A 705 -14.62 -19.41 2.03
CA TYR A 705 -14.87 -20.64 2.77
C TYR A 705 -16.21 -21.21 2.30
N ASP A 706 -16.14 -22.09 1.31
CA ASP A 706 -17.26 -22.65 0.57
C ASP A 706 -17.12 -24.16 0.41
N GLU A 707 -18.05 -24.76 -0.34
CA GLU A 707 -18.00 -26.17 -0.65
C GLU A 707 -16.86 -26.44 -1.64
N VAL A 708 -16.03 -27.45 -1.36
CA VAL A 708 -14.94 -27.85 -2.26
C VAL A 708 -15.36 -29.08 -3.04
N ALA A 709 -15.60 -28.93 -4.34
CA ALA A 709 -15.82 -30.06 -5.24
C ALA A 709 -14.55 -30.94 -5.31
N LEU A 710 -14.72 -32.22 -5.02
CA LEU A 710 -13.70 -33.26 -5.16
C LEU A 710 -13.94 -34.08 -6.42
N VAL A 711 -15.21 -34.28 -6.76
CA VAL A 711 -15.69 -34.96 -7.96
C VAL A 711 -16.88 -34.18 -8.50
N ASP A 712 -16.70 -33.52 -9.63
CA ASP A 712 -17.77 -33.11 -10.53
C ASP A 712 -17.35 -33.48 -11.97
N GLY A 713 -18.31 -33.80 -12.83
CA GLY A 713 -17.98 -34.19 -14.20
C GLY A 713 -17.57 -33.04 -15.12
N ASP A 714 -17.56 -31.79 -14.63
CA ASP A 714 -17.42 -30.59 -15.47
C ASP A 714 -16.05 -29.88 -15.31
N THR A 715 -15.27 -30.18 -14.27
CA THR A 715 -14.05 -29.42 -13.93
C THR A 715 -12.78 -29.79 -14.70
N GLY A 716 -12.78 -30.82 -15.55
CA GLY A 716 -11.61 -31.21 -16.37
C GLY A 716 -10.33 -31.54 -15.58
N ASN A 717 -10.36 -31.50 -14.25
CA ASN A 717 -9.22 -31.68 -13.38
C ASN A 717 -9.08 -33.16 -13.02
N ARG A 718 -8.27 -33.88 -13.81
CA ARG A 718 -7.77 -35.19 -13.39
C ARG A 718 -6.25 -35.26 -13.48
N PRO A 719 -5.58 -35.76 -12.43
CA PRO A 719 -4.23 -36.29 -12.59
C PRO A 719 -4.33 -37.61 -13.35
N GLU A 720 -3.93 -37.64 -14.62
CA GLU A 720 -3.63 -38.91 -15.28
C GLU A 720 -2.43 -39.55 -14.56
N ARG A 721 -2.69 -40.55 -13.71
CA ARG A 721 -1.66 -41.47 -13.24
C ARG A 721 -2.15 -42.91 -13.34
N GLN A 722 -1.61 -43.64 -14.30
CA GLN A 722 -1.59 -45.10 -14.26
C GLN A 722 -0.78 -45.54 -13.04
N ILE A 723 -1.40 -46.26 -12.11
CA ILE A 723 -0.69 -47.03 -11.09
C ILE A 723 -0.83 -48.50 -11.47
N GLY A 724 0.26 -49.10 -11.97
CA GLY A 724 0.42 -50.55 -12.02
C GLY A 724 -0.37 -51.34 -13.09
N GLY A 725 -0.49 -50.83 -14.32
CA GLY A 725 -0.90 -51.64 -15.48
C GLY A 725 -2.33 -52.22 -15.44
N ARG A 726 -3.22 -51.68 -14.59
CA ARG A 726 -4.64 -52.06 -14.55
C ARG A 726 -5.49 -51.07 -15.35
N VAL A 727 -6.47 -51.62 -16.05
CA VAL A 727 -7.40 -50.92 -16.98
C VAL A 727 -8.18 -49.82 -16.25
N LYS A 728 -8.32 -48.63 -16.87
CA LYS A 728 -9.22 -47.55 -16.38
C LYS A 728 -10.63 -48.12 -16.23
N THR A 729 -11.20 -48.09 -15.02
CA THR A 729 -12.56 -48.60 -14.73
C THR A 729 -13.60 -47.49 -14.60
N PHE A 730 -13.21 -46.24 -14.89
CA PHE A 730 -14.13 -45.11 -14.90
C PHE A 730 -14.16 -44.36 -16.24
N GLU A 731 -15.36 -43.95 -16.64
CA GLU A 731 -15.65 -43.20 -17.86
C GLU A 731 -16.47 -41.95 -17.50
N GLU A 732 -16.16 -40.81 -18.14
CA GLU A 732 -17.04 -39.64 -18.07
C GLU A 732 -18.33 -39.95 -18.82
N ASN A 733 -19.47 -39.61 -18.23
CA ASN A 733 -20.78 -39.97 -18.75
C ASN A 733 -21.81 -38.89 -18.39
N SER A 734 -22.78 -38.62 -19.24
CA SER A 734 -23.81 -37.58 -19.02
C SER A 734 -25.18 -38.14 -18.63
N GLU A 735 -25.40 -39.45 -18.71
CA GLU A 735 -26.71 -40.11 -18.56
C GLU A 735 -27.28 -40.01 -17.14
N HIS A 736 -26.41 -40.00 -16.13
CA HIS A 736 -26.79 -39.99 -14.72
C HIS A 736 -26.19 -38.82 -13.92
N ALA A 737 -25.88 -37.70 -14.60
CA ALA A 737 -25.43 -36.49 -13.94
C ALA A 737 -26.49 -35.98 -12.94
N THR A 738 -26.06 -35.74 -11.71
CA THR A 738 -26.87 -35.24 -10.60
C THR A 738 -26.57 -33.78 -10.28
N GLN A 739 -25.40 -33.28 -10.69
CA GLN A 739 -24.96 -31.90 -10.68
C GLN A 739 -24.19 -31.61 -11.98
N GLY A 740 -24.41 -30.45 -12.59
CA GLY A 740 -23.71 -30.10 -13.83
C GLY A 740 -24.17 -30.95 -15.03
N LYS A 741 -23.27 -31.18 -15.99
CA LYS A 741 -23.59 -31.90 -17.24
C LYS A 741 -23.09 -33.35 -17.27
N ASN A 742 -22.16 -33.70 -16.39
CA ASN A 742 -21.41 -34.95 -16.45
C ASN A 742 -21.30 -35.60 -15.06
N CYS A 743 -21.12 -36.91 -15.04
CA CYS A 743 -20.81 -37.76 -13.89
C CYS A 743 -19.72 -38.77 -14.26
N PHE A 744 -19.29 -39.59 -13.30
CA PHE A 744 -18.36 -40.67 -13.55
C PHE A 744 -19.03 -42.02 -13.41
N LYS A 745 -19.02 -42.81 -14.47
CA LYS A 745 -19.38 -44.24 -14.46
C LYS A 745 -18.22 -45.02 -13.88
N LEU A 746 -18.43 -45.86 -12.87
CA LEU A 746 -17.43 -46.77 -12.29
C LEU A 746 -17.89 -48.21 -12.50
N THR A 747 -17.05 -49.05 -13.09
CA THR A 747 -17.35 -50.47 -13.34
C THR A 747 -16.45 -51.36 -12.50
N PHE A 748 -17.04 -52.12 -11.59
CA PHE A 748 -16.37 -53.11 -10.76
C PHE A 748 -16.49 -54.49 -11.39
N LYS A 749 -15.38 -55.24 -11.43
CA LYS A 749 -15.39 -56.63 -11.86
C LYS A 749 -15.76 -57.53 -10.68
N GLY A 750 -16.69 -58.45 -10.88
CA GLY A 750 -17.18 -59.38 -9.88
C GLY A 750 -16.04 -60.16 -9.21
N GLY A 751 -16.05 -60.21 -7.88
CA GLY A 751 -14.98 -60.83 -7.09
C GLY A 751 -13.64 -60.07 -7.06
N LYS A 752 -13.52 -58.93 -7.78
CA LYS A 752 -12.34 -58.04 -7.80
C LYS A 752 -12.78 -56.62 -7.40
N GLY A 753 -13.01 -56.43 -6.11
CA GLY A 753 -13.72 -55.29 -5.53
C GLY A 753 -13.05 -53.91 -5.55
N TYR A 754 -12.47 -53.44 -6.66
CA TYR A 754 -11.77 -52.13 -6.69
C TYR A 754 -11.99 -51.36 -8.01
N ALA A 755 -12.51 -50.13 -7.95
CA ALA A 755 -12.76 -49.27 -9.13
C ALA A 755 -11.76 -48.10 -9.30
N ASP A 756 -10.51 -48.32 -8.90
CA ASP A 756 -9.36 -47.41 -9.09
C ASP A 756 -9.14 -46.36 -7.97
N GLN A 757 -7.87 -45.96 -7.78
CA GLN A 757 -7.43 -44.99 -6.76
C GLN A 757 -7.59 -43.57 -7.31
N TRP A 758 -8.45 -42.75 -6.72
CA TRP A 758 -8.38 -41.32 -7.00
C TRP A 758 -7.07 -40.81 -6.41
N GLY A 759 -6.28 -40.10 -7.22
CA GLY A 759 -4.94 -39.63 -6.85
C GLY A 759 -4.92 -38.64 -5.68
N ARG A 760 -3.94 -37.74 -5.65
CA ARG A 760 -3.86 -36.72 -4.58
C ARG A 760 -5.13 -35.84 -4.62
N ALA A 761 -5.87 -35.79 -3.52
CA ALA A 761 -7.05 -34.94 -3.39
C ALA A 761 -6.69 -33.45 -3.68
N PRO A 762 -7.57 -32.67 -4.36
CA PRO A 762 -7.32 -31.26 -4.64
C PRO A 762 -7.11 -30.41 -3.38
N GLU A 763 -7.95 -30.63 -2.37
CA GLU A 763 -7.77 -30.15 -1.00
C GLU A 763 -7.25 -31.32 -0.16
N LYS A 764 -6.08 -31.15 0.47
CA LYS A 764 -5.46 -32.20 1.30
C LYS A 764 -5.79 -32.06 2.77
N ASP A 765 -6.05 -30.84 3.22
CA ASP A 765 -6.40 -30.56 4.59
C ASP A 765 -7.92 -30.43 4.70
N TRP A 766 -8.55 -31.50 5.17
CA TRP A 766 -9.98 -31.59 5.33
C TRP A 766 -10.44 -31.08 6.71
N ARG A 767 -9.51 -30.64 7.58
CA ARG A 767 -9.86 -30.00 8.85
C ARG A 767 -10.60 -28.70 8.59
N GLY A 768 -11.62 -28.44 9.40
CA GLY A 768 -12.49 -27.27 9.22
C GLY A 768 -13.61 -27.47 8.20
N TYR A 769 -13.81 -28.67 7.65
CA TYR A 769 -15.08 -29.05 7.00
C TYR A 769 -15.85 -30.02 7.90
N ARG A 770 -17.19 -29.97 7.83
CA ARG A 770 -18.06 -30.74 8.72
C ARG A 770 -18.52 -32.04 8.09
N THR A 771 -18.82 -32.01 6.80
CA THR A 771 -19.33 -33.19 6.10
C THR A 771 -18.71 -33.35 4.73
N LEU A 772 -18.59 -34.59 4.28
CA LEU A 772 -18.40 -34.95 2.89
C LEU A 772 -19.75 -35.38 2.32
N LYS A 773 -20.20 -34.75 1.23
CA LYS A 773 -21.43 -35.15 0.51
C LYS A 773 -21.06 -35.80 -0.80
N LEU A 774 -21.86 -36.76 -1.26
CA LEU A 774 -21.75 -37.38 -2.60
C LEU A 774 -23.07 -37.98 -3.05
N ASP A 775 -23.24 -38.09 -4.36
CA ASP A 775 -24.35 -38.78 -5.01
C ASP A 775 -23.84 -40.05 -5.72
N ILE A 776 -24.55 -41.17 -5.51
CA ILE A 776 -24.30 -42.45 -6.21
C ILE A 776 -25.59 -42.90 -6.89
N VAL A 777 -25.57 -43.02 -8.21
CA VAL A 777 -26.66 -43.65 -8.98
C VAL A 777 -26.32 -45.11 -9.22
N ASN A 778 -27.19 -45.99 -8.75
CA ASN A 778 -27.10 -47.43 -8.98
C ASN A 778 -28.06 -47.82 -10.12
N PRO A 779 -27.55 -48.16 -11.32
CA PRO A 779 -28.37 -48.60 -12.45
C PRO A 779 -28.88 -50.04 -12.29
N GLU A 780 -28.32 -50.81 -11.35
CA GLU A 780 -28.66 -52.22 -11.18
C GLU A 780 -30.06 -52.38 -10.55
N PRO A 781 -30.81 -53.44 -10.89
CA PRO A 781 -32.13 -53.70 -10.32
C PRO A 781 -32.10 -54.18 -8.85
N ARG A 782 -30.92 -54.21 -8.23
CA ARG A 782 -30.65 -54.74 -6.88
C ARG A 782 -29.90 -53.72 -6.04
N VAL A 783 -29.91 -53.89 -4.72
CA VAL A 783 -29.06 -53.11 -3.82
C VAL A 783 -27.60 -53.48 -4.06
N VAL A 784 -26.74 -52.48 -4.20
CA VAL A 784 -25.30 -52.62 -4.37
C VAL A 784 -24.59 -52.07 -3.14
N LYS A 785 -23.68 -52.87 -2.56
CA LYS A 785 -22.81 -52.40 -1.47
C LYS A 785 -21.58 -51.71 -2.03
N VAL A 786 -21.43 -50.41 -1.74
CA VAL A 786 -20.28 -49.61 -2.15
C VAL A 786 -19.58 -49.12 -0.90
N ASN A 787 -18.26 -49.18 -0.85
CA ASN A 787 -17.48 -48.60 0.23
C ASN A 787 -16.65 -47.44 -0.32
N LEU A 788 -16.66 -46.30 0.37
CA LEU A 788 -15.67 -45.25 0.23
C LEU A 788 -14.55 -45.50 1.22
N ASN A 789 -13.32 -45.59 0.73
CA ASN A 789 -12.14 -45.73 1.57
C ASN A 789 -11.34 -44.42 1.48
N LEU A 790 -11.03 -43.83 2.63
CA LEU A 790 -10.20 -42.65 2.77
C LEU A 790 -8.83 -43.07 3.32
N ARG A 791 -7.76 -42.55 2.72
CA ARG A 791 -6.38 -42.87 3.10
C ARG A 791 -5.61 -41.58 3.35
N ASP A 792 -5.13 -41.40 4.57
CA ASP A 792 -4.21 -40.31 4.93
C ASP A 792 -2.75 -40.62 4.50
N GLN A 793 -1.85 -39.66 4.72
CA GLN A 793 -0.44 -39.80 4.38
C GLN A 793 0.27 -40.89 5.21
N THR A 794 -0.15 -41.14 6.44
CA THR A 794 0.44 -42.15 7.34
C THR A 794 0.13 -43.56 6.84
N ALA A 795 -1.14 -43.86 6.61
CA ALA A 795 -1.61 -45.10 6.01
C ALA A 795 -0.97 -45.34 4.64
N ALA A 796 -0.78 -44.26 3.86
CA ALA A 796 -0.09 -44.33 2.57
C ALA A 796 1.39 -44.71 2.69
N ASN A 797 2.12 -44.10 3.62
CA ASN A 797 3.56 -44.33 3.81
C ASN A 797 3.84 -45.73 4.37
N LEU A 798 2.99 -46.21 5.29
CA LEU A 798 3.14 -47.52 5.91
C LEU A 798 2.61 -48.67 5.05
N GLY A 799 1.82 -48.36 4.01
CA GLY A 799 1.15 -49.39 3.19
C GLY A 799 0.13 -50.23 3.99
N ASN A 800 -0.32 -49.73 5.15
CA ASN A 800 -1.22 -50.47 6.04
C ASN A 800 -2.68 -50.05 5.80
N TRP A 801 -3.48 -50.99 5.27
CA TRP A 801 -4.87 -50.77 4.94
C TRP A 801 -5.79 -50.71 6.16
N ALA A 802 -5.38 -51.26 7.31
CA ALA A 802 -6.15 -51.17 8.56
C ALA A 802 -6.30 -49.70 9.05
N LEU A 803 -5.34 -48.85 8.67
CA LEU A 803 -5.32 -47.42 8.99
C LEU A 803 -6.23 -46.57 8.08
N THR A 804 -6.82 -47.14 7.03
CA THR A 804 -7.81 -46.41 6.20
C THR A 804 -9.13 -46.25 6.93
N HIS A 805 -9.84 -45.14 6.71
CA HIS A 805 -11.25 -45.04 7.09
C HIS A 805 -12.12 -45.66 5.99
N ARG A 806 -13.11 -46.47 6.35
CA ARG A 806 -14.05 -47.09 5.42
C ARG A 806 -15.48 -46.76 5.80
N GLU A 807 -16.18 -46.12 4.87
CA GLU A 807 -17.60 -45.84 4.96
C GLU A 807 -18.37 -46.74 3.98
N GLN A 808 -19.33 -47.53 4.45
CA GLN A 808 -20.12 -48.44 3.61
C GLN A 808 -21.51 -47.87 3.33
N PHE A 809 -21.89 -47.86 2.06
CA PHE A 809 -23.20 -47.47 1.56
C PHE A 809 -23.96 -48.69 1.03
N ASN A 810 -25.26 -48.74 1.31
CA ASN A 810 -26.20 -49.65 0.66
C ASN A 810 -26.98 -48.85 -0.39
N CYS A 811 -26.59 -48.93 -1.65
CA CYS A 811 -27.18 -48.13 -2.73
C CYS A 811 -28.39 -48.86 -3.32
N ALA A 812 -29.61 -48.35 -3.09
CA ALA A 812 -30.81 -48.86 -3.75
C ALA A 812 -30.80 -48.53 -5.25
N PRO A 813 -31.54 -49.28 -6.10
CA PRO A 813 -31.70 -48.93 -7.51
C PRO A 813 -32.13 -47.46 -7.68
N GLY A 814 -31.47 -46.71 -8.56
CA GLY A 814 -31.66 -45.27 -8.76
C GLY A 814 -30.67 -44.39 -8.00
N LYS A 815 -31.03 -43.10 -7.80
CA LYS A 815 -30.18 -42.09 -7.14
C LYS A 815 -30.16 -42.27 -5.61
N ASN A 816 -28.97 -42.27 -5.04
CA ASN A 816 -28.72 -42.25 -3.60
C ASN A 816 -27.84 -41.04 -3.27
N SER A 817 -28.14 -40.33 -2.17
CA SER A 817 -27.36 -39.18 -1.70
C SER A 817 -26.87 -39.43 -0.28
N PHE A 818 -25.57 -39.27 -0.05
CA PHE A 818 -24.92 -39.56 1.22
C PHE A 818 -24.28 -38.30 1.81
N THR A 819 -24.31 -38.18 3.13
CA THR A 819 -23.64 -37.13 3.91
C THR A 819 -22.87 -37.80 5.04
N ILE A 820 -21.55 -37.65 5.01
CA ILE A 820 -20.64 -38.34 5.91
C ILE A 820 -20.06 -37.30 6.88
N PRO A 821 -20.24 -37.44 8.19
CA PRO A 821 -19.63 -36.55 9.16
C PRO A 821 -18.10 -36.75 9.15
N LEU A 822 -17.37 -35.65 9.07
CA LEU A 822 -15.90 -35.65 9.06
C LEU A 822 -15.29 -35.51 10.46
N VAL A 823 -16.04 -34.92 11.39
CA VAL A 823 -15.58 -34.64 12.75
C VAL A 823 -15.57 -35.95 13.57
N GLY A 824 -14.41 -36.29 14.14
CA GLY A 824 -14.25 -37.50 14.95
C GLY A 824 -14.14 -38.80 14.13
N MET A 825 -13.84 -38.69 12.83
CA MET A 825 -13.62 -39.84 11.95
C MET A 825 -12.45 -40.70 12.44
N LYS A 826 -12.64 -42.03 12.45
CA LYS A 826 -11.63 -43.01 12.89
C LYS A 826 -11.18 -43.91 11.74
N SER A 827 -9.97 -44.45 11.83
CA SER A 827 -9.53 -45.57 10.98
C SER A 827 -10.40 -46.82 11.19
N SER A 828 -10.29 -47.78 10.26
CA SER A 828 -11.04 -49.03 10.31
C SER A 828 -10.64 -49.94 11.47
N ASP A 829 -9.40 -49.83 11.97
CA ASP A 829 -8.96 -50.54 13.18
C ASP A 829 -9.43 -49.88 14.49
N ALA A 830 -10.11 -48.72 14.41
CA ALA A 830 -10.65 -47.93 15.52
C ALA A 830 -9.64 -47.46 16.58
N ASP A 831 -8.36 -47.84 16.44
CA ASP A 831 -7.25 -47.50 17.33
C ASP A 831 -6.46 -46.26 16.85
N HIS A 832 -6.54 -45.94 15.56
CA HIS A 832 -5.87 -44.79 14.97
C HIS A 832 -6.84 -43.62 14.74
N GLU A 833 -6.47 -42.44 15.25
CA GLU A 833 -7.15 -41.19 14.90
C GLU A 833 -6.74 -40.80 13.48
N PHE A 834 -7.71 -40.76 12.56
CA PHE A 834 -7.47 -40.55 11.14
C PHE A 834 -6.96 -39.12 10.88
N ASP A 835 -5.80 -38.96 10.21
CA ASP A 835 -5.20 -37.65 10.02
C ASP A 835 -5.81 -36.87 8.85
N MET A 836 -6.81 -36.05 9.19
CA MET A 836 -7.52 -35.19 8.25
C MET A 836 -6.69 -34.02 7.71
N SER A 837 -5.49 -33.77 8.24
CA SER A 837 -4.61 -32.69 7.75
C SER A 837 -3.90 -33.03 6.44
N CYS A 838 -3.80 -34.32 6.11
CA CYS A 838 -2.98 -34.81 5.03
C CYS A 838 -3.63 -35.96 4.25
N LEU A 839 -4.87 -35.76 3.79
CA LEU A 839 -5.54 -36.75 2.97
C LEU A 839 -4.70 -37.04 1.70
N PHE A 840 -4.34 -38.32 1.53
CA PHE A 840 -3.49 -38.76 0.43
C PHE A 840 -4.31 -39.17 -0.79
N SER A 841 -5.37 -39.97 -0.58
CA SER A 841 -6.22 -40.49 -1.64
C SER A 841 -7.57 -40.96 -1.11
N PHE A 842 -8.55 -41.08 -1.98
CA PHE A 842 -9.80 -41.79 -1.72
C PHE A 842 -10.10 -42.78 -2.84
N PHE A 843 -10.88 -43.82 -2.58
CA PHE A 843 -11.25 -44.81 -3.60
C PHE A 843 -12.49 -45.60 -3.22
N PHE A 844 -13.17 -46.14 -4.24
CA PHE A 844 -14.39 -46.91 -4.06
C PHE A 844 -14.13 -48.41 -4.26
N THR A 845 -14.73 -49.23 -3.39
CA THR A 845 -14.66 -50.70 -3.44
C THR A 845 -16.03 -51.31 -3.31
N THR A 846 -16.21 -52.52 -3.85
CA THR A 846 -17.46 -53.28 -3.70
C THR A 846 -17.16 -54.73 -3.32
N SER A 847 -18.06 -55.37 -2.59
CA SER A 847 -17.97 -56.79 -2.24
C SER A 847 -18.87 -57.67 -3.10
N GLU A 848 -19.43 -57.12 -4.18
CA GLU A 848 -20.32 -57.87 -5.07
C GLU A 848 -19.55 -58.93 -5.87
N GLU A 849 -20.10 -60.15 -5.94
CA GLU A 849 -19.51 -61.26 -6.69
C GLU A 849 -19.69 -61.12 -8.21
N GLN A 850 -20.66 -60.31 -8.63
CA GLN A 850 -21.02 -60.03 -10.01
C GLN A 850 -20.49 -58.66 -10.45
N ASP A 851 -20.19 -58.53 -11.74
CA ASP A 851 -19.84 -57.24 -12.35
C ASP A 851 -20.93 -56.21 -12.00
N THR A 852 -20.51 -55.02 -11.56
CA THR A 852 -21.42 -54.01 -11.03
C THR A 852 -21.01 -52.65 -11.55
N THR A 853 -21.97 -51.86 -12.03
CA THR A 853 -21.74 -50.47 -12.43
C THR A 853 -22.42 -49.52 -11.46
N ILE A 854 -21.77 -48.40 -11.13
CA ILE A 854 -22.40 -47.26 -10.44
C ILE A 854 -22.00 -45.96 -11.14
N TYR A 855 -22.72 -44.87 -10.88
CA TYR A 855 -22.33 -43.53 -11.32
C TYR A 855 -22.12 -42.64 -10.09
N LEU A 856 -20.94 -42.02 -9.99
CA LEU A 856 -20.55 -41.11 -8.91
C LEU A 856 -20.59 -39.67 -9.41
N ASP A 857 -21.15 -38.81 -8.58
CA ASP A 857 -21.21 -37.37 -8.87
C ASP A 857 -21.35 -36.54 -7.57
N ASN A 858 -21.21 -35.21 -7.69
CA ASN A 858 -21.49 -34.25 -6.63
C ASN A 858 -20.72 -34.50 -5.31
N MET A 859 -19.51 -35.06 -5.40
CA MET A 859 -18.68 -35.34 -4.22
C MET A 859 -17.96 -34.07 -3.78
N ARG A 860 -18.23 -33.58 -2.57
CA ARG A 860 -17.71 -32.30 -2.10
C ARG A 860 -17.58 -32.19 -0.59
N LEU A 861 -16.60 -31.39 -0.15
CA LEU A 861 -16.44 -31.01 1.25
C LEU A 861 -17.36 -29.84 1.57
N CYS A 862 -18.15 -29.96 2.64
CA CYS A 862 -19.07 -28.91 3.06
C CYS A 862 -18.65 -28.32 4.42
N PRO A 863 -18.60 -26.98 4.51
CA PRO A 863 -18.48 -26.25 5.78
C PRO A 863 -19.58 -26.51 6.82
N ARG A 864 -20.76 -26.95 6.36
CA ARG A 864 -21.99 -27.07 7.13
C ARG A 864 -22.52 -28.48 7.16
#